data_AF-A0A812W8T8-F1
#
_entry.id   AF-A0A812W8T8-F1
#
_cell.length_a   1.000
_cell.length_b   1.000
_cell.length_c   1.000
_cell.angle_alpha   90.00
_cell.angle_beta   90.00
_cell.angle_gamma   90.00
#
_symmetry.space_group_name_H-M   'P 1'
#
loop_
_entity.id
_entity.type
_entity.pdbx_description
1 polymer ?
#
loop_
_entity_poly.entity_id
_entity_poly.type
_entity_poly.pdbx_seq_one_letter_code
_entity_poly.pdbx_strand_id
1 'polypeptide(L)'
;MSWQGGVVASFLGSFTGTLGTQLRISSLTQEVTTRAQLLAVCGWGFWGFGQLLGQVAILLAPASLTASVNFSGSLLSNAVLAPFVLNERLTKLHWLSVLLLVVGSGMVTSSSSHADQKYSYLQLCQLAHRPTFLTCAVAFALLSLLLLGHALRRRTLELLSFAYLFALIGAIDLLVTKFTLQLLRLVVVGKRDAPAEGVVTFFTAMTLTLHVGVFGCQVAAAYYRKALTSLPLFLGSGALMQVIVCGTFFDEFHNFGLNQQLLSFGSGLLLVMTGMICTSVATSSFREEVPASAPTTPEIPDVEAGKGTVAVQEAQRPRTPSASPSSHRRSAVITSGLLERSSSSMSSADLLLLGDIQRSALCFGGRYAVGRVTTSKISLHRRFASDNFLLMPLASHQDPDIKEGRLGRAASAPPGTEPMDVGVSATLTPASDLFVQKQHGAPIDTCRLQGFFMLGVVQGVTSWLVYVSLFTRCFPLATRLVNLPLKDKFKDWPGLRQLCFQIAFDLAVYVPFVHFPVFYIAQGAAHGEDASSSLSRWRSNLMQDAAGGAAFWLPMDVLCFTVPMWLRMPIGYFTTFWYAALVSVFRGGELRASLERLDNLVERMARELDAPRFDFHVNAECHEGLVWSDRVPSNVTVAVQFLGKLLAEERAELKAANLAAQRIFADPAAKAGVAGVCSLARRYTSGVVESAKP
;
A
#
# COMPACT_ATOMS: atom_id res chain seq x y z
N MET A 1 -4.01 -25.64 0.67
CA MET A 1 -4.91 -24.80 -0.16
C MET A 1 -4.68 -25.16 -1.61
N SER A 2 -5.74 -25.47 -2.34
CA SER A 2 -5.69 -25.92 -3.74
C SER A 2 -5.65 -24.74 -4.71
N TRP A 3 -5.16 -24.98 -5.93
CA TRP A 3 -5.19 -24.02 -7.05
C TRP A 3 -6.60 -23.47 -7.32
N GLN A 4 -7.64 -24.27 -7.05
CA GLN A 4 -9.05 -23.87 -7.16
C GLN A 4 -9.37 -22.66 -6.26
N GLY A 5 -8.83 -22.64 -5.03
CA GLY A 5 -8.95 -21.50 -4.12
C GLY A 5 -8.33 -20.23 -4.71
N GLY A 6 -7.22 -20.37 -5.44
CA GLY A 6 -6.60 -19.27 -6.18
C GLY A 6 -7.47 -18.76 -7.34
N VAL A 7 -8.11 -19.65 -8.10
CA VAL A 7 -9.04 -19.26 -9.19
C VAL A 7 -10.24 -18.51 -8.62
N VAL A 8 -10.85 -19.05 -7.56
CA VAL A 8 -11.99 -18.44 -6.87
C VAL A 8 -11.60 -17.07 -6.31
N ALA A 9 -10.46 -16.98 -5.63
CA ALA A 9 -9.93 -15.71 -5.12
C ALA A 9 -9.65 -14.71 -6.26
N SER A 10 -9.13 -15.16 -7.40
CA SER A 10 -8.90 -14.31 -8.56
C SER A 10 -10.20 -13.73 -9.09
N PHE A 11 -11.22 -14.56 -9.29
CA PHE A 11 -12.51 -14.13 -9.81
C PHE A 11 -13.23 -13.19 -8.84
N LEU A 12 -13.31 -13.54 -7.55
CA LEU A 12 -13.88 -12.69 -6.50
C LEU A 12 -13.12 -11.37 -6.37
N GLY A 13 -11.78 -11.42 -6.44
CA GLY A 13 -10.92 -10.24 -6.44
C GLY A 13 -11.23 -9.30 -7.60
N SER A 14 -11.34 -9.84 -8.82
CA SER A 14 -11.73 -9.05 -9.99
C SER A 14 -13.14 -8.48 -9.86
N PHE A 15 -14.10 -9.27 -9.38
CA PHE A 15 -15.49 -8.83 -9.22
C PHE A 15 -15.63 -7.72 -8.18
N THR A 16 -15.10 -7.93 -6.97
CA THR A 16 -15.13 -6.94 -5.89
C THR A 16 -14.32 -5.70 -6.26
N GLY A 17 -13.17 -5.85 -6.91
CA GLY A 17 -12.37 -4.75 -7.43
C GLY A 17 -13.12 -3.90 -8.46
N THR A 18 -13.85 -4.56 -9.37
CA THR A 18 -14.67 -3.88 -10.39
C THR A 18 -15.87 -3.18 -9.77
N LEU A 19 -16.58 -3.84 -8.84
CA LEU A 19 -17.67 -3.22 -8.08
C LEU A 19 -17.19 -1.98 -7.32
N GLY A 20 -16.05 -2.07 -6.64
CA GLY A 20 -15.45 -0.94 -5.93
C GLY A 20 -15.19 0.25 -6.85
N THR A 21 -14.63 -0.01 -8.04
CA THR A 21 -14.41 1.03 -9.04
C THR A 21 -15.73 1.63 -9.55
N GLN A 22 -16.74 0.80 -9.81
CA GLN A 22 -18.05 1.25 -10.28
C GLN A 22 -18.79 2.11 -9.25
N LEU A 23 -18.70 1.76 -7.97
CA LEU A 23 -19.24 2.58 -6.87
C LEU A 23 -18.52 3.93 -6.76
N ARG A 24 -17.19 3.95 -6.94
CA ARG A 24 -16.41 5.20 -6.99
C ARG A 24 -16.84 6.08 -8.16
N ILE A 25 -17.00 5.50 -9.36
CA ILE A 25 -17.52 6.23 -10.53
C ILE A 25 -18.91 6.82 -10.20
N SER A 26 -19.81 6.00 -9.66
CA SER A 26 -21.15 6.47 -9.29
C SER A 26 -21.11 7.61 -8.26
N SER A 27 -20.22 7.53 -7.27
CA SER A 27 -20.06 8.59 -6.25
C SER A 27 -19.71 9.94 -6.86
N LEU A 28 -18.92 9.97 -7.93
CA LEU A 28 -18.46 11.20 -8.59
C LEU A 28 -19.50 11.79 -9.53
N THR A 29 -20.44 10.96 -10.00
CA THR A 29 -21.56 11.43 -10.83
C THR A 29 -22.70 12.03 -10.01
N GLN A 30 -22.67 11.86 -8.68
CA GLN A 30 -23.67 12.44 -7.77
C GLN A 30 -23.18 13.79 -7.26
N GLU A 31 -24.13 14.69 -6.96
CA GLU A 31 -23.83 15.90 -6.20
C GLU A 31 -23.23 15.54 -4.83
N VAL A 32 -22.43 16.44 -4.27
CA VAL A 32 -21.70 16.24 -3.00
C VAL A 32 -22.70 16.07 -1.85
N THR A 33 -23.13 14.84 -1.66
CA THR A 33 -24.13 14.40 -0.68
C THR A 33 -23.53 13.32 0.21
N THR A 34 -24.12 13.08 1.39
CA THR A 34 -23.71 11.98 2.28
C THR A 34 -23.72 10.63 1.57
N ARG A 35 -24.66 10.43 0.63
CA ARG A 35 -24.74 9.23 -0.20
C ARG A 35 -23.53 9.09 -1.13
N ALA A 36 -23.10 10.18 -1.78
CA ALA A 36 -21.92 10.18 -2.62
C ALA A 36 -20.66 9.81 -1.81
N GLN A 37 -20.49 10.40 -0.61
CA GLN A 37 -19.38 10.07 0.29
C GLN A 37 -19.40 8.60 0.72
N LEU A 38 -20.57 8.06 1.10
CA LEU A 38 -20.72 6.65 1.44
C LEU A 38 -20.33 5.74 0.28
N LEU A 39 -20.81 6.04 -0.94
CA LEU A 39 -20.45 5.28 -2.14
C LEU A 39 -18.95 5.33 -2.44
N ALA A 40 -18.30 6.47 -2.21
CA ALA A 40 -16.86 6.61 -2.37
C ALA A 40 -16.09 5.74 -1.36
N VAL A 41 -16.48 5.77 -0.08
CA VAL A 41 -15.85 4.97 0.99
C VAL A 41 -16.07 3.48 0.75
N CYS A 42 -17.32 3.05 0.48
CA CYS A 42 -17.63 1.67 0.13
C CYS A 42 -16.86 1.24 -1.11
N GLY A 43 -16.76 2.11 -2.11
CA GLY A 43 -16.01 1.84 -3.33
C GLY A 43 -14.51 1.61 -3.10
N TRP A 44 -13.88 2.41 -2.22
CA TRP A 44 -12.50 2.16 -1.77
C TRP A 44 -12.36 0.85 -0.99
N GLY A 45 -13.30 0.55 -0.10
CA GLY A 45 -13.31 -0.69 0.67
C GLY A 45 -13.39 -1.94 -0.21
N PHE A 46 -14.36 -1.99 -1.14
CA PHE A 46 -14.50 -3.09 -2.10
C PHE A 46 -13.30 -3.22 -3.02
N TRP A 47 -12.75 -2.09 -3.51
CA TRP A 47 -11.56 -2.10 -4.34
C TRP A 47 -10.35 -2.65 -3.60
N GLY A 48 -10.08 -2.16 -2.38
CA GLY A 48 -8.95 -2.63 -1.56
C GLY A 48 -9.06 -4.11 -1.22
N PHE A 49 -10.27 -4.56 -0.86
CA PHE A 49 -10.54 -5.98 -0.62
C PHE A 49 -10.31 -6.83 -1.88
N GLY A 50 -10.73 -6.35 -3.05
CA GLY A 50 -10.47 -7.01 -4.32
C GLY A 50 -8.99 -7.15 -4.65
N GLN A 51 -8.18 -6.10 -4.37
CA GLN A 51 -6.72 -6.18 -4.52
C GLN A 51 -6.11 -7.22 -3.58
N LEU A 52 -6.54 -7.27 -2.31
CA LEU A 52 -6.07 -8.28 -1.35
C LEU A 52 -6.37 -9.71 -1.82
N LEU A 53 -7.59 -9.96 -2.30
CA LEU A 53 -7.96 -11.26 -2.87
C LEU A 53 -7.12 -11.60 -4.12
N GLY A 54 -6.79 -10.59 -4.93
CA GLY A 54 -5.87 -10.74 -6.07
C GLY A 54 -4.47 -11.22 -5.62
N GLN A 55 -3.93 -10.66 -4.53
CA GLN A 55 -2.65 -11.12 -3.98
C GLN A 55 -2.72 -12.56 -3.46
N VAL A 56 -3.83 -12.93 -2.80
CA VAL A 56 -4.08 -14.31 -2.38
C VAL A 56 -4.16 -15.25 -3.59
N ALA A 57 -4.78 -14.83 -4.68
CA ALA A 57 -4.85 -15.61 -5.91
C ALA A 57 -3.45 -15.89 -6.50
N ILE A 58 -2.59 -14.87 -6.57
CA ILE A 58 -1.21 -14.98 -7.06
C ILE A 58 -0.39 -15.99 -6.22
N LEU A 59 -0.62 -16.02 -4.90
CA LEU A 59 0.05 -16.96 -4.01
C LEU A 59 -0.40 -18.42 -4.21
N LEU A 60 -1.70 -18.62 -4.49
CA LEU A 60 -2.33 -19.95 -4.50
C LEU A 60 -2.38 -20.63 -5.88
N ALA A 61 -2.35 -19.86 -6.97
CA ALA A 61 -2.53 -20.37 -8.31
C ALA A 61 -1.33 -20.09 -9.24
N PRO A 62 -1.20 -20.84 -10.34
CA PRO A 62 -0.25 -20.54 -11.41
C PRO A 62 -0.41 -19.10 -11.90
N ALA A 63 0.70 -18.42 -12.18
CA ALA A 63 0.72 -17.02 -12.58
C ALA A 63 0.04 -16.83 -13.93
N SER A 64 0.27 -17.76 -14.87
CA SER A 64 -0.39 -17.76 -16.18
C SER A 64 -1.91 -17.84 -16.05
N LEU A 65 -2.41 -18.73 -15.19
CA LEU A 65 -3.83 -18.86 -14.89
C LEU A 65 -4.39 -17.58 -14.25
N THR A 66 -3.72 -17.07 -13.20
CA THR A 66 -4.20 -15.87 -12.49
C THR A 66 -4.21 -14.64 -13.38
N ALA A 67 -3.23 -14.48 -14.28
CA ALA A 67 -3.22 -13.39 -15.23
C ALA A 67 -4.46 -13.45 -16.12
N SER A 68 -4.68 -14.58 -16.80
CA SER A 68 -5.83 -14.75 -17.71
C SER A 68 -7.18 -14.61 -17.03
N VAL A 69 -7.36 -15.21 -15.84
CA VAL A 69 -8.62 -15.13 -15.08
C VAL A 69 -8.84 -13.72 -14.52
N ASN A 70 -7.81 -13.02 -14.07
CA ASN A 70 -7.96 -11.67 -13.51
C ASN A 70 -8.36 -10.66 -14.60
N PHE A 71 -7.75 -10.72 -15.79
CA PHE A 71 -8.10 -9.81 -16.89
C PHE A 71 -9.52 -10.07 -17.42
N SER A 72 -9.83 -11.34 -17.71
CA SER A 72 -11.16 -11.71 -18.20
C SER A 72 -12.25 -11.54 -17.15
N GLY A 73 -11.96 -11.86 -15.89
CA GLY A 73 -12.86 -11.72 -14.75
C GLY A 73 -13.22 -10.26 -14.49
N SER A 74 -12.28 -9.33 -14.64
CA SER A 74 -12.55 -7.89 -14.49
C SER A 74 -13.49 -7.39 -15.60
N LEU A 75 -13.24 -7.77 -16.85
CA LEU A 75 -14.10 -7.41 -17.99
C LEU A 75 -15.50 -8.02 -17.89
N LEU A 76 -15.58 -9.30 -17.49
CA LEU A 76 -16.84 -10.00 -17.29
C LEU A 76 -17.65 -9.37 -16.16
N SER A 77 -17.00 -9.11 -15.02
CA SER A 77 -17.62 -8.43 -13.88
C SER A 77 -18.13 -7.07 -14.28
N ASN A 78 -17.39 -6.34 -15.12
CA ASN A 78 -17.80 -5.04 -15.59
C ASN A 78 -19.04 -5.13 -16.50
N ALA A 79 -19.06 -6.07 -17.44
CA ALA A 79 -20.21 -6.30 -18.31
C ALA A 79 -21.48 -6.69 -17.53
N VAL A 80 -21.33 -7.43 -16.43
CA VAL A 80 -22.46 -7.79 -15.55
C VAL A 80 -22.90 -6.62 -14.68
N LEU A 81 -21.96 -5.85 -14.10
CA LEU A 81 -22.27 -4.79 -13.13
C LEU A 81 -22.73 -3.48 -13.78
N ALA A 82 -22.22 -3.15 -14.97
CA ALA A 82 -22.50 -1.89 -15.65
C ALA A 82 -24.01 -1.62 -15.89
N PRO A 83 -24.85 -2.60 -16.30
CA PRO A 83 -26.29 -2.40 -16.44
C PRO A 83 -26.99 -2.02 -15.13
N PHE A 84 -26.52 -2.52 -13.98
CA PHE A 84 -27.16 -2.29 -12.69
C PHE A 84 -26.65 -1.03 -11.99
N VAL A 85 -25.33 -0.81 -12.01
CA VAL A 85 -24.71 0.29 -11.28
C VAL A 85 -24.76 1.59 -12.09
N LEU A 86 -24.54 1.50 -13.41
CA LEU A 86 -24.45 2.65 -14.30
C LEU A 86 -25.67 2.84 -15.20
N ASN A 87 -26.61 1.89 -15.21
CA ASN A 87 -27.78 1.87 -16.11
C ASN A 87 -27.41 1.85 -17.60
N GLU A 88 -26.33 1.15 -17.96
CA GLU A 88 -25.85 1.04 -19.34
C GLU A 88 -26.56 -0.06 -20.14
N ARG A 89 -26.69 0.14 -21.45
CA ARG A 89 -27.32 -0.84 -22.36
C ARG A 89 -26.25 -1.59 -23.14
N LEU A 90 -26.22 -2.91 -22.98
CA LEU A 90 -25.29 -3.80 -23.68
C LEU A 90 -25.75 -4.03 -25.13
N THR A 91 -24.85 -3.82 -26.09
CA THR A 91 -25.09 -4.20 -27.49
C THR A 91 -24.85 -5.70 -27.72
N LYS A 92 -25.33 -6.24 -28.86
CA LYS A 92 -25.07 -7.65 -29.23
C LYS A 92 -23.57 -7.98 -29.28
N LEU A 93 -22.74 -7.02 -29.66
CA LEU A 93 -21.30 -7.21 -29.75
C LEU A 93 -20.64 -7.31 -28.36
N HIS A 94 -21.18 -6.63 -27.34
CA HIS A 94 -20.73 -6.82 -25.95
C HIS A 94 -21.05 -8.22 -25.43
N TRP A 95 -22.23 -8.76 -25.77
CA TRP A 95 -22.59 -10.14 -25.42
C TRP A 95 -21.71 -11.17 -26.11
N LEU A 96 -21.35 -10.94 -27.37
CA LEU A 96 -20.38 -11.77 -28.08
C LEU A 96 -19.01 -11.72 -27.38
N SER A 97 -18.53 -10.54 -26.99
CA SER A 97 -17.28 -10.41 -26.23
C SER A 97 -17.30 -11.16 -24.91
N VAL A 98 -18.40 -11.04 -24.14
CA VAL A 98 -18.62 -11.75 -22.89
C VAL A 98 -18.54 -13.26 -23.12
N LEU A 99 -19.20 -13.78 -24.16
CA LEU A 99 -19.14 -15.20 -24.52
C LEU A 99 -17.71 -15.64 -24.82
N LEU A 100 -16.99 -14.88 -25.66
CA LEU A 100 -15.60 -15.18 -26.02
C LEU A 100 -14.66 -15.17 -24.80
N LEU A 101 -14.84 -14.22 -23.89
CA LEU A 101 -14.08 -14.14 -22.64
C LEU A 101 -14.37 -15.32 -21.72
N VAL A 102 -15.65 -15.69 -21.54
CA VAL A 102 -16.05 -16.82 -20.68
C VAL A 102 -15.50 -18.14 -21.23
N VAL A 103 -15.68 -18.39 -22.53
CA VAL A 103 -15.20 -19.63 -23.18
C VAL A 103 -13.67 -19.67 -23.16
N GLY A 104 -13.01 -18.59 -23.56
CA GLY A 104 -11.55 -18.51 -23.59
C GLY A 104 -10.93 -18.72 -22.20
N SER A 105 -11.46 -18.06 -21.17
CA SER A 105 -10.97 -18.23 -19.80
C SER A 105 -11.27 -19.59 -19.21
N GLY A 106 -12.41 -20.19 -19.56
CA GLY A 106 -12.72 -21.57 -19.21
C GLY A 106 -11.70 -22.55 -19.79
N MET A 107 -11.38 -22.40 -21.09
CA MET A 107 -10.36 -23.21 -21.77
C MET A 107 -8.96 -23.03 -21.20
N VAL A 108 -8.56 -21.79 -20.91
CA VAL A 108 -7.27 -21.52 -20.24
C VAL A 108 -7.24 -22.19 -18.87
N THR A 109 -8.27 -21.99 -18.05
CA THR A 109 -8.35 -22.55 -16.69
C THR A 109 -8.32 -24.08 -16.69
N SER A 110 -9.04 -24.73 -17.62
CA SER A 110 -9.08 -26.19 -17.71
C SER A 110 -7.81 -26.81 -18.28
N SER A 111 -7.01 -26.03 -19.01
CA SER A 111 -5.80 -26.51 -19.70
C SER A 111 -4.51 -26.06 -19.02
N SER A 112 -4.60 -25.18 -18.02
CA SER A 112 -3.48 -24.71 -17.21
C SER A 112 -2.90 -25.81 -16.32
N SER A 113 -1.63 -25.64 -15.92
CA SER A 113 -1.02 -26.52 -14.93
C SER A 113 -1.74 -26.42 -13.59
N HIS A 114 -2.18 -27.55 -13.06
CA HIS A 114 -2.78 -27.65 -11.73
C HIS A 114 -1.77 -28.05 -10.65
N ALA A 115 -0.47 -27.87 -10.93
CA ALA A 115 0.60 -28.27 -10.04
C ALA A 115 0.58 -27.48 -8.73
N ASP A 116 0.92 -28.17 -7.64
CA ASP A 116 0.99 -27.62 -6.29
C ASP A 116 2.04 -26.48 -6.24
N GLN A 117 1.61 -25.26 -5.93
CA GLN A 117 2.46 -24.07 -5.88
C GLN A 117 3.20 -23.98 -4.54
N LYS A 118 3.97 -25.01 -4.21
CA LYS A 118 4.81 -25.08 -3.00
C LYS A 118 6.26 -25.22 -3.45
N TYR A 119 7.02 -24.15 -3.30
CA TYR A 119 8.44 -24.12 -3.68
C TYR A 119 9.30 -24.00 -2.42
N SER A 120 10.40 -24.74 -2.35
CA SER A 120 11.47 -24.46 -1.40
C SER A 120 12.29 -23.25 -1.87
N TYR A 121 13.04 -22.62 -0.95
CA TYR A 121 13.91 -21.50 -1.30
C TYR A 121 14.93 -21.87 -2.40
N LEU A 122 15.55 -23.05 -2.28
CA LEU A 122 16.52 -23.53 -3.25
C LEU A 122 15.89 -23.81 -4.63
N GLN A 123 14.67 -24.36 -4.65
CA GLN A 123 13.91 -24.53 -5.90
C GLN A 123 13.61 -23.19 -6.57
N LEU A 124 13.20 -22.17 -5.81
CA LEU A 124 12.97 -20.82 -6.34
C LEU A 124 14.24 -20.23 -6.99
N CYS A 125 15.40 -20.42 -6.37
CA CYS A 125 16.69 -19.99 -6.94
C CYS A 125 17.04 -20.78 -8.21
N GLN A 126 16.74 -22.07 -8.26
CA GLN A 126 16.97 -22.91 -9.44
C GLN A 126 16.08 -22.52 -10.62
N LEU A 127 14.83 -22.12 -10.37
CA LEU A 127 13.91 -21.64 -11.43
C LEU A 127 14.48 -20.44 -12.19
N ALA A 128 15.17 -19.53 -11.49
CA ALA A 128 15.81 -18.36 -12.11
C ALA A 128 16.97 -18.72 -13.07
N HIS A 129 17.58 -19.89 -12.91
CA HIS A 129 18.71 -20.36 -13.73
C HIS A 129 18.27 -21.24 -14.91
N ARG A 130 16.96 -21.45 -15.12
CA ARG A 130 16.49 -22.33 -16.18
C ARG A 130 16.77 -21.72 -17.56
N PRO A 131 17.27 -22.53 -18.53
CA PRO A 131 17.68 -22.02 -19.84
C PRO A 131 16.51 -21.41 -20.60
N THR A 132 15.31 -21.98 -20.51
CA THR A 132 14.09 -21.47 -21.15
C THR A 132 13.75 -20.05 -20.71
N PHE A 133 13.75 -19.80 -19.39
CA PHE A 133 13.53 -18.47 -18.83
C PHE A 133 14.65 -17.50 -19.22
N LEU A 134 15.92 -17.91 -19.09
CA LEU A 134 17.07 -17.06 -19.43
C LEU A 134 17.06 -16.65 -20.90
N THR A 135 16.75 -17.56 -21.83
CA THR A 135 16.62 -17.24 -23.25
C THR A 135 15.51 -16.22 -23.50
N CYS A 136 14.33 -16.38 -22.89
CA CYS A 136 13.25 -15.41 -22.99
C CYS A 136 13.63 -14.05 -22.39
N ALA A 137 14.26 -14.04 -21.21
CA ALA A 137 14.69 -12.82 -20.52
C ALA A 137 15.72 -12.04 -21.35
N VAL A 138 16.72 -12.73 -21.92
CA VAL A 138 17.71 -12.11 -22.82
C VAL A 138 17.03 -11.55 -24.08
N ALA A 139 16.11 -12.29 -24.69
CA ALA A 139 15.37 -11.81 -25.87
C ALA A 139 14.57 -10.53 -25.57
N PHE A 140 13.84 -10.48 -24.45
CA PHE A 140 13.10 -9.29 -24.04
C PHE A 140 14.00 -8.12 -23.66
N ALA A 141 15.15 -8.38 -23.03
CA ALA A 141 16.14 -7.36 -22.72
C ALA A 141 16.74 -6.76 -24.01
N LEU A 142 17.15 -7.60 -24.97
CA LEU A 142 17.66 -7.15 -26.26
C LEU A 142 16.62 -6.33 -27.02
N LEU A 143 15.37 -6.78 -27.08
CA LEU A 143 14.28 -6.02 -27.70
C LEU A 143 14.07 -4.67 -27.00
N SER A 144 14.12 -4.63 -25.67
CA SER A 144 14.01 -3.38 -24.90
C SER A 144 15.15 -2.41 -25.20
N LEU A 145 16.39 -2.91 -25.32
CA LEU A 145 17.56 -2.11 -25.70
C LEU A 145 17.46 -1.57 -27.14
N LEU A 146 16.96 -2.39 -28.07
CA LEU A 146 16.71 -1.97 -29.45
C LEU A 146 15.64 -0.88 -29.52
N LEU A 147 14.54 -1.03 -28.79
CA LEU A 147 13.48 -0.04 -28.70
C LEU A 147 13.96 1.25 -28.03
N LEU A 148 14.79 1.15 -26.98
CA LEU A 148 15.42 2.30 -26.34
C LEU A 148 16.37 3.03 -27.30
N GLY A 149 17.22 2.30 -28.02
CA GLY A 149 18.10 2.88 -29.04
C GLY A 149 17.32 3.56 -30.16
N HIS A 150 16.21 2.96 -30.60
CA HIS A 150 15.31 3.56 -31.59
C HIS A 150 14.64 4.83 -31.05
N ALA A 151 14.15 4.79 -29.81
CA ALA A 151 13.51 5.93 -29.15
C ALA A 151 14.48 7.08 -28.90
N LEU A 152 15.73 6.79 -28.50
CA LEU A 152 16.78 7.79 -28.32
C LEU A 152 17.16 8.46 -29.65
N ARG A 153 17.27 7.70 -30.75
CA ARG A 153 17.55 8.24 -32.09
C ARG A 153 16.42 9.13 -32.61
N ARG A 154 15.17 8.70 -32.43
CA ARG A 154 13.99 9.43 -32.94
C ARG A 154 13.41 10.46 -31.97
N ARG A 155 13.92 10.52 -30.73
CA ARG A 155 13.39 11.31 -29.61
C ARG A 155 11.87 11.15 -29.41
N THR A 156 11.33 10.01 -29.79
CA THR A 156 9.90 9.69 -29.75
C THR A 156 9.75 8.20 -29.46
N LEU A 157 8.75 7.85 -28.65
CA LEU A 157 8.40 6.47 -28.35
C LEU A 157 7.09 6.14 -29.07
N GLU A 158 7.12 5.14 -29.94
CA GLU A 158 5.93 4.69 -30.65
C GLU A 158 4.97 3.97 -29.71
N LEU A 159 3.68 3.95 -30.06
CA LEU A 159 2.63 3.39 -29.21
C LEU A 159 2.82 1.90 -28.93
N LEU A 160 3.24 1.13 -29.93
CA LEU A 160 3.55 -0.30 -29.80
C LEU A 160 4.76 -0.51 -28.88
N SER A 161 5.80 0.31 -29.02
CA SER A 161 6.99 0.26 -28.15
C SER A 161 6.64 0.57 -26.70
N PHE A 162 5.77 1.56 -26.47
CA PHE A 162 5.27 1.88 -25.15
C PHE A 162 4.38 0.76 -24.58
N ALA A 163 3.49 0.17 -25.38
CA ALA A 163 2.65 -0.95 -24.97
C ALA A 163 3.45 -2.21 -24.63
N TYR A 164 4.54 -2.46 -25.36
CA TYR A 164 5.50 -3.51 -25.04
C TYR A 164 6.22 -3.25 -23.71
N LEU A 165 6.78 -2.04 -23.52
CA LEU A 165 7.49 -1.70 -22.28
C LEU A 165 6.57 -1.75 -21.06
N PHE A 166 5.34 -1.24 -21.21
CA PHE A 166 4.31 -1.32 -20.19
C PHE A 166 4.00 -2.77 -19.82
N ALA A 167 3.80 -3.63 -20.82
CA ALA A 167 3.53 -5.06 -20.62
C ALA A 167 4.70 -5.77 -19.95
N LEU A 168 5.94 -5.47 -20.34
CA LEU A 168 7.14 -6.07 -19.77
C LEU A 168 7.34 -5.67 -18.31
N ILE A 169 7.19 -4.37 -17.98
CA ILE A 169 7.27 -3.90 -16.59
C ILE A 169 6.19 -4.55 -15.73
N GLY A 170 4.94 -4.62 -16.23
CA GLY A 170 3.84 -5.29 -15.53
C GLY A 170 4.04 -6.81 -15.39
N ALA A 171 4.78 -7.45 -16.29
CA ALA A 171 5.12 -8.87 -16.17
C ALA A 171 6.24 -9.12 -15.16
N ILE A 172 7.25 -8.26 -15.12
CA ILE A 172 8.32 -8.29 -14.11
C ILE A 172 7.73 -8.04 -12.72
N ASP A 173 6.82 -7.07 -12.58
CA ASP A 173 6.10 -6.79 -11.34
C ASP A 173 5.35 -8.02 -10.82
N LEU A 174 4.55 -8.68 -11.67
CA LEU A 174 3.84 -9.91 -11.28
C LEU A 174 4.80 -11.04 -10.88
N LEU A 175 5.88 -11.24 -11.66
CA LEU A 175 6.89 -12.25 -11.38
C LEU A 175 7.53 -12.04 -10.00
N VAL A 176 8.01 -10.82 -9.74
CA VAL A 176 8.65 -10.44 -8.48
C VAL A 176 7.67 -10.52 -7.32
N THR A 177 6.43 -10.10 -7.53
CA THR A 177 5.37 -10.21 -6.51
C THR A 177 5.13 -11.66 -6.12
N LYS A 178 4.94 -12.55 -7.11
CA LYS A 178 4.73 -13.97 -6.84
C LYS A 178 5.94 -14.58 -6.14
N PHE A 179 7.15 -14.28 -6.60
CA PHE A 179 8.39 -14.73 -5.96
C PHE A 179 8.46 -14.29 -4.49
N THR A 180 8.20 -13.02 -4.22
CA THR A 180 8.19 -12.43 -2.87
C THR A 180 7.14 -13.06 -1.98
N LEU A 181 5.93 -13.28 -2.49
CA LEU A 181 4.86 -13.95 -1.74
C LEU A 181 5.22 -15.39 -1.37
N GLN A 182 5.94 -16.11 -2.23
CA GLN A 182 6.45 -17.44 -1.89
C GLN A 182 7.56 -17.38 -0.83
N LEU A 183 8.47 -16.40 -0.89
CA LEU A 183 9.46 -16.18 0.18
C LEU A 183 8.80 -15.86 1.53
N LEU A 184 7.82 -14.95 1.52
CA LEU A 184 7.10 -14.56 2.73
C LEU A 184 6.36 -15.75 3.34
N ARG A 185 5.74 -16.59 2.50
CA ARG A 185 5.14 -17.85 2.94
C ARG A 185 6.16 -18.78 3.58
N LEU A 186 7.37 -18.90 3.03
CA LEU A 186 8.43 -19.73 3.64
C LEU A 186 8.86 -19.20 5.00
N VAL A 187 8.95 -17.88 5.19
CA VAL A 187 9.22 -17.28 6.51
C VAL A 187 8.09 -17.56 7.51
N VAL A 188 6.84 -17.44 7.06
CA VAL A 188 5.66 -17.62 7.93
C VAL A 188 5.42 -19.09 8.29
N VAL A 189 5.60 -20.02 7.34
CA VAL A 189 5.22 -21.43 7.51
C VAL A 189 6.43 -22.37 7.73
N GLY A 190 7.61 -22.05 7.18
CA GLY A 190 8.73 -22.96 7.03
C GLY A 190 10.00 -22.53 7.76
N LYS A 191 10.04 -22.65 9.10
CA LYS A 191 11.21 -22.26 9.92
C LYS A 191 12.54 -22.94 9.56
N ARG A 192 12.54 -24.10 8.91
CA ARG A 192 13.79 -24.84 8.58
C ARG A 192 14.46 -24.43 7.26
N ASP A 193 13.69 -23.96 6.27
CA ASP A 193 14.17 -23.57 4.93
C ASP A 193 13.97 -22.07 4.66
N ALA A 194 13.88 -21.27 5.71
CA ALA A 194 13.58 -19.86 5.60
C ALA A 194 14.76 -19.13 4.90
N PRO A 195 14.48 -18.30 3.88
CA PRO A 195 15.50 -17.43 3.30
C PRO A 195 16.05 -16.47 4.35
N ALA A 196 17.28 -15.98 4.13
CA ALA A 196 17.86 -14.94 4.97
C ALA A 196 16.93 -13.70 4.98
N GLU A 197 16.77 -13.08 6.15
CA GLU A 197 15.87 -11.94 6.35
C GLU A 197 16.14 -10.80 5.34
N GLY A 198 17.42 -10.51 5.08
CA GLY A 198 17.82 -9.50 4.09
C GLY A 198 17.31 -9.78 2.68
N VAL A 199 17.17 -11.05 2.27
CA VAL A 199 16.64 -11.43 0.95
C VAL A 199 15.14 -11.10 0.88
N VAL A 200 14.38 -11.43 1.92
CA VAL A 200 12.94 -11.17 1.98
C VAL A 200 12.67 -9.67 1.99
N THR A 201 13.43 -8.92 2.78
CA THR A 201 13.35 -7.45 2.83
C THR A 201 13.67 -6.83 1.47
N PHE A 202 14.73 -7.31 0.80
CA PHE A 202 15.09 -6.83 -0.54
C PHE A 202 13.99 -7.05 -1.57
N PHE A 203 13.45 -8.28 -1.67
CA PHE A 203 12.39 -8.61 -2.63
C PHE A 203 11.06 -7.91 -2.31
N THR A 204 10.77 -7.67 -1.02
CA THR A 204 9.62 -6.87 -0.60
C THR A 204 9.77 -5.41 -1.02
N ALA A 205 10.92 -4.79 -0.77
CA ALA A 205 11.21 -3.43 -1.22
C ALA A 205 11.16 -3.29 -2.75
N MET A 206 11.69 -4.29 -3.47
CA MET A 206 11.63 -4.35 -4.93
C MET A 206 10.18 -4.46 -5.44
N THR A 207 9.36 -5.31 -4.82
CA THR A 207 7.93 -5.42 -5.13
C THR A 207 7.21 -4.08 -4.97
N LEU A 208 7.39 -3.40 -3.83
CA LEU A 208 6.80 -2.08 -3.59
C LEU A 208 7.25 -1.04 -4.63
N THR A 209 8.53 -1.04 -4.97
CA THR A 209 9.09 -0.15 -5.98
C THR A 209 8.49 -0.40 -7.37
N LEU A 210 8.35 -1.67 -7.75
CA LEU A 210 7.73 -2.07 -9.01
C LEU A 210 6.24 -1.71 -9.06
N HIS A 211 5.49 -1.89 -7.97
CA HIS A 211 4.09 -1.47 -7.90
C HIS A 211 3.94 0.04 -8.12
N VAL A 212 4.80 0.86 -7.49
CA VAL A 212 4.83 2.31 -7.70
C VAL A 212 5.22 2.64 -9.16
N GLY A 213 6.17 1.90 -9.74
CA GLY A 213 6.58 2.05 -11.13
C GLY A 213 5.47 1.72 -12.13
N VAL A 214 4.78 0.60 -11.94
CA VAL A 214 3.62 0.17 -12.74
C VAL A 214 2.50 1.20 -12.60
N PHE A 215 2.22 1.67 -11.40
CA PHE A 215 1.25 2.73 -11.15
C PHE A 215 1.63 4.02 -11.89
N GLY A 216 2.89 4.45 -11.83
CA GLY A 216 3.39 5.60 -12.59
C GLY A 216 3.23 5.42 -14.10
N CYS A 217 3.47 4.22 -14.62
CA CYS A 217 3.26 3.90 -16.04
C CYS A 217 1.77 3.93 -16.42
N GLN A 218 0.88 3.48 -15.54
CA GLN A 218 -0.57 3.58 -15.75
C GLN A 218 -1.04 5.02 -15.77
N VAL A 219 -0.57 5.85 -14.83
CA VAL A 219 -0.85 7.30 -14.81
C VAL A 219 -0.32 7.96 -16.08
N ALA A 220 0.88 7.61 -16.53
CA ALA A 220 1.44 8.12 -17.78
C ALA A 220 0.58 7.69 -18.99
N ALA A 221 0.16 6.43 -19.05
CA ALA A 221 -0.73 5.92 -20.10
C ALA A 221 -2.09 6.64 -20.09
N ALA A 222 -2.60 7.01 -18.91
CA ALA A 222 -3.83 7.80 -18.79
C ALA A 222 -3.63 9.25 -19.27
N TYR A 223 -2.49 9.85 -18.94
CA TYR A 223 -2.15 11.23 -19.30
C TYR A 223 -1.99 11.41 -20.81
N TYR A 224 -1.33 10.46 -21.49
CA TYR A 224 -1.18 10.51 -22.94
C TYR A 224 -2.48 10.05 -23.62
N ARG A 225 -3.35 11.00 -23.98
CA ARG A 225 -4.68 10.78 -24.64
C ARG A 225 -4.73 9.72 -25.76
N LYS A 226 -3.63 9.47 -26.48
CA LYS A 226 -3.54 8.42 -27.53
C LYS A 226 -3.44 6.99 -26.98
N ALA A 227 -3.02 6.80 -25.74
CA ALA A 227 -2.95 5.47 -25.10
C ALA A 227 -4.32 4.98 -24.62
N LEU A 228 -5.22 5.90 -24.25
CA LEU A 228 -6.63 5.61 -23.94
C LEU A 228 -7.38 4.94 -25.11
N THR A 229 -7.08 5.31 -26.35
CA THR A 229 -7.70 4.70 -27.55
C THR A 229 -7.14 3.32 -27.90
N SER A 230 -6.02 2.91 -27.31
CA SER A 230 -5.38 1.62 -27.57
C SER A 230 -5.31 0.75 -26.33
N LEU A 231 -6.21 0.97 -25.38
CA LEU A 231 -6.25 0.26 -24.10
C LEU A 231 -6.36 -1.27 -24.19
N PRO A 232 -7.09 -1.88 -25.14
CA PRO A 232 -7.07 -3.34 -25.34
C PRO A 232 -5.70 -3.85 -25.80
N LEU A 233 -4.94 -3.03 -26.52
CA LEU A 233 -3.56 -3.37 -26.89
C LEU A 233 -2.71 -3.46 -25.61
N PHE A 234 -2.82 -2.50 -24.68
CA PHE A 234 -2.07 -2.51 -23.42
C PHE A 234 -2.45 -3.66 -22.49
N LEU A 235 -3.75 -3.94 -22.35
CA LEU A 235 -4.21 -5.04 -21.51
C LEU A 235 -3.88 -6.39 -22.12
N GLY A 236 -4.11 -6.55 -23.42
CA GLY A 236 -3.81 -7.77 -24.14
C GLY A 236 -2.32 -8.06 -24.19
N SER A 237 -1.49 -7.05 -24.47
CA SER A 237 -0.03 -7.20 -24.42
C SER A 237 0.45 -7.50 -22.99
N GLY A 238 -0.13 -6.84 -21.98
CA GLY A 238 0.17 -7.10 -20.56
C GLY A 238 -0.15 -8.52 -20.13
N ALA A 239 -1.35 -9.02 -20.45
CA ALA A 239 -1.77 -10.38 -20.15
C ALA A 239 -0.86 -11.42 -20.83
N LEU A 240 -0.59 -11.23 -22.12
CA LEU A 240 0.27 -12.13 -22.88
C LEU A 240 1.69 -12.16 -22.32
N MET A 241 2.26 -10.98 -22.03
CA MET A 241 3.61 -10.88 -21.47
C MET A 241 3.71 -11.51 -20.08
N GLN A 242 2.69 -11.31 -19.23
CA GLN A 242 2.61 -11.95 -17.91
C GLN A 242 2.56 -13.48 -18.01
N VAL A 243 1.74 -14.02 -18.91
CA VAL A 243 1.65 -15.48 -19.16
C VAL A 243 3.00 -16.03 -19.63
N ILE A 244 3.67 -15.35 -20.56
CA ILE A 244 4.97 -15.81 -21.08
C ILE A 244 6.06 -15.74 -20.02
N VAL A 245 6.28 -14.57 -19.41
CA VAL A 245 7.38 -14.35 -18.45
C VAL A 245 7.19 -15.20 -17.20
N CYS A 246 6.00 -15.19 -16.60
CA CYS A 246 5.77 -15.95 -15.37
C CYS A 246 5.64 -17.45 -15.65
N GLY A 247 4.98 -17.83 -16.75
CA GLY A 247 4.83 -19.24 -17.10
C GLY A 247 6.15 -19.92 -17.44
N THR A 248 7.08 -19.22 -18.10
CA THR A 248 8.44 -19.73 -18.36
C THR A 248 9.29 -19.80 -17.08
N PHE A 249 9.19 -18.80 -16.19
CA PHE A 249 9.91 -18.79 -14.92
C PHE A 249 9.47 -19.93 -13.98
N PHE A 250 8.17 -20.07 -13.74
CA PHE A 250 7.60 -21.08 -12.82
C PHE A 250 7.42 -22.46 -13.46
N ASP A 251 7.96 -22.67 -14.66
CA ASP A 251 7.86 -23.93 -15.40
C ASP A 251 6.43 -24.44 -15.59
N GLU A 252 5.48 -23.53 -15.77
CA GLU A 252 4.06 -23.87 -15.78
C GLU A 252 3.65 -24.66 -17.04
N PHE A 253 4.53 -24.72 -18.05
CA PHE A 253 4.31 -25.39 -19.33
C PHE A 253 4.99 -26.76 -19.47
N HIS A 254 5.76 -27.22 -18.47
CA HIS A 254 6.57 -28.45 -18.59
C HIS A 254 5.77 -29.70 -18.97
N ASN A 255 4.58 -29.84 -18.38
CA ASN A 255 3.74 -31.03 -18.55
C ASN A 255 2.65 -30.86 -19.60
N PHE A 256 2.73 -29.80 -20.43
CA PHE A 256 1.74 -29.59 -21.47
C PHE A 256 1.96 -30.64 -22.55
N GLY A 257 1.02 -31.58 -22.68
CA GLY A 257 1.02 -32.53 -23.79
C GLY A 257 1.03 -31.77 -25.12
N LEU A 258 2.02 -32.09 -25.98
CA LEU A 258 2.42 -31.31 -27.17
C LEU A 258 1.29 -30.86 -28.11
N ASN A 259 0.14 -31.57 -28.16
CA ASN A 259 -0.88 -31.30 -29.19
C ASN A 259 -2.28 -30.92 -28.68
N GLN A 260 -2.71 -31.32 -27.48
CA GLN A 260 -4.09 -31.06 -27.01
C GLN A 260 -4.18 -29.98 -25.94
N GLN A 261 -3.33 -30.02 -24.91
CA GLN A 261 -3.34 -29.03 -23.83
C GLN A 261 -2.74 -27.69 -24.28
N LEU A 262 -1.62 -27.71 -25.01
CA LEU A 262 -1.02 -26.49 -25.55
C LEU A 262 -1.95 -25.82 -26.57
N LEU A 263 -2.63 -26.60 -27.41
CA LEU A 263 -3.58 -26.09 -28.40
C LEU A 263 -4.85 -25.53 -27.72
N SER A 264 -5.37 -26.22 -26.70
CA SER A 264 -6.51 -25.74 -25.91
C SER A 264 -6.18 -24.48 -25.10
N PHE A 265 -5.02 -24.43 -24.45
CA PHE A 265 -4.53 -23.25 -23.74
C PHE A 265 -4.31 -22.06 -24.69
N GLY A 266 -3.62 -22.31 -25.82
CA GLY A 266 -3.34 -21.29 -26.83
C GLY A 266 -4.60 -20.76 -27.50
N SER A 267 -5.53 -21.64 -27.89
CA SER A 267 -6.84 -21.23 -28.45
C SER A 267 -7.70 -20.50 -27.43
N GLY A 268 -7.69 -20.92 -26.16
CA GLY A 268 -8.34 -20.20 -25.06
C GLY A 268 -7.78 -18.79 -24.90
N LEU A 269 -6.46 -18.62 -24.93
CA LEU A 269 -5.81 -17.31 -24.85
C LEU A 269 -6.16 -16.44 -26.06
N LEU A 270 -6.19 -17.01 -27.26
CA LEU A 270 -6.63 -16.31 -28.47
C LEU A 270 -8.08 -15.84 -28.35
N LEU A 271 -8.99 -16.67 -27.85
CA LEU A 271 -10.38 -16.29 -27.62
C LEU A 271 -10.52 -15.15 -26.61
N VAL A 272 -9.72 -15.16 -25.53
CA VAL A 272 -9.67 -14.04 -24.57
C VAL A 272 -9.20 -12.76 -25.26
N MET A 273 -8.14 -12.83 -26.07
CA MET A 273 -7.64 -11.68 -26.83
C MET A 273 -8.66 -11.16 -27.84
N THR A 274 -9.34 -12.05 -28.57
CA THR A 274 -10.42 -11.68 -29.50
C THR A 274 -11.58 -11.04 -28.74
N GLY A 275 -11.99 -11.58 -27.60
CA GLY A 275 -13.03 -11.00 -26.74
C GLY A 275 -12.68 -9.58 -26.26
N MET A 276 -11.41 -9.32 -25.92
CA MET A 276 -10.94 -7.97 -25.58
C MET A 276 -11.00 -7.02 -26.78
N ILE A 277 -10.58 -7.46 -27.95
CA ILE A 277 -10.68 -6.66 -29.19
C ILE A 277 -12.14 -6.37 -29.54
N CYS A 278 -13.02 -7.38 -29.48
CA CYS A 278 -14.45 -7.19 -29.71
C CYS A 278 -15.05 -6.18 -28.73
N THR A 279 -14.68 -6.23 -27.44
CA THR A 279 -15.12 -5.25 -26.44
C THR A 279 -14.70 -3.83 -26.83
N SER A 280 -13.47 -3.67 -27.32
CA SER A 280 -13.00 -2.38 -27.84
C SER A 280 -13.81 -1.87 -29.02
N VAL A 281 -14.11 -2.75 -29.97
CA VAL A 281 -14.83 -2.39 -31.19
C VAL A 281 -16.27 -2.03 -30.85
N ALA A 282 -16.91 -2.81 -29.95
CA ALA A 282 -18.26 -2.54 -29.45
C ALA A 282 -18.36 -1.13 -28.85
N THR A 283 -17.31 -0.74 -28.12
CA THR A 283 -17.18 0.57 -27.49
C THR A 283 -17.01 1.68 -28.53
N SER A 284 -16.23 1.45 -29.61
CA SER A 284 -16.04 2.43 -30.67
C SER A 284 -17.26 2.63 -31.57
N SER A 285 -18.02 1.58 -31.89
CA SER A 285 -19.19 1.68 -32.79
C SER A 285 -20.34 2.46 -32.16
N PHE A 286 -20.54 2.38 -30.84
CA PHE A 286 -21.53 3.21 -30.12
C PHE A 286 -21.26 4.71 -30.24
N ARG A 287 -20.02 5.10 -30.58
CA ARG A 287 -19.61 6.50 -30.74
C ARG A 287 -20.12 7.14 -32.04
N GLU A 288 -20.38 6.35 -33.07
CA GLU A 288 -20.61 6.84 -34.45
C GLU A 288 -22.10 7.03 -34.79
N GLU A 289 -23.02 6.38 -34.07
CA GLU A 289 -24.48 6.41 -34.33
C GLU A 289 -25.21 7.70 -33.88
N VAL A 290 -24.51 8.73 -33.38
CA VAL A 290 -25.17 10.02 -33.02
C VAL A 290 -25.33 10.87 -34.28
N PRO A 291 -26.56 11.26 -34.71
CA PRO A 291 -26.78 11.97 -35.95
C PRO A 291 -26.05 13.32 -35.95
N ALA A 292 -25.26 13.58 -36.99
CA ALA A 292 -24.57 14.85 -37.24
C ALA A 292 -25.52 16.03 -37.57
N SER A 293 -26.83 15.83 -37.46
CA SER A 293 -27.87 16.82 -37.80
C SER A 293 -28.32 17.62 -36.57
N ALA A 294 -27.39 18.24 -35.84
CA ALA A 294 -27.76 19.38 -35.02
C ALA A 294 -28.04 20.55 -35.98
N PRO A 295 -29.20 21.22 -35.89
CA PRO A 295 -29.54 22.30 -36.80
C PRO A 295 -28.49 23.41 -36.68
N THR A 296 -27.90 23.75 -37.83
CA THR A 296 -27.06 24.93 -38.02
C THR A 296 -27.78 26.13 -37.43
N THR A 297 -27.19 26.74 -36.42
CA THR A 297 -27.61 28.04 -35.90
C THR A 297 -27.71 29.02 -37.07
N PRO A 298 -28.82 29.75 -37.26
CA PRO A 298 -28.91 30.74 -38.32
C PRO A 298 -27.83 31.81 -38.11
N GLU A 299 -27.08 32.10 -39.19
CA GLU A 299 -26.14 33.20 -39.25
C GLU A 299 -26.84 34.50 -38.80
N ILE A 300 -26.27 35.14 -37.78
CA ILE A 300 -26.64 36.50 -37.41
C ILE A 300 -25.99 37.40 -38.45
N PRO A 301 -26.75 38.21 -39.22
CA PRO A 301 -26.15 39.15 -40.15
C PRO A 301 -25.42 40.25 -39.38
N ASP A 302 -24.24 40.61 -39.89
CA ASP A 302 -23.42 41.71 -39.41
C ASP A 302 -24.23 43.02 -39.37
N VAL A 303 -24.28 43.66 -38.20
CA VAL A 303 -24.81 45.02 -38.04
C VAL A 303 -23.64 45.95 -37.74
N GLU A 304 -23.36 46.82 -38.70
CA GLU A 304 -22.43 47.93 -38.63
C GLU A 304 -22.79 48.94 -37.52
N ALA A 305 -21.75 49.66 -37.09
CA ALA A 305 -21.75 50.62 -36.01
C ALA A 305 -22.72 51.82 -36.20
N GLY A 306 -23.39 52.21 -35.11
CA GLY A 306 -24.09 53.48 -35.00
C GLY A 306 -24.22 53.94 -33.55
N LYS A 307 -23.57 55.07 -33.23
CA LYS A 307 -23.71 55.82 -31.97
C LYS A 307 -25.18 56.23 -31.72
N GLY A 308 -25.65 56.09 -30.48
CA GLY A 308 -26.88 56.75 -30.03
C GLY A 308 -27.34 56.32 -28.64
N THR A 309 -27.18 57.21 -27.67
CA THR A 309 -27.83 57.23 -26.35
C THR A 309 -29.36 57.22 -26.49
N VAL A 310 -30.09 56.52 -25.61
CA VAL A 310 -31.29 56.98 -24.86
C VAL A 310 -31.95 55.81 -24.09
N ALA A 311 -32.61 56.21 -23.00
CA ALA A 311 -33.16 55.53 -21.84
C ALA A 311 -34.21 54.41 -22.02
N VAL A 312 -34.22 53.54 -21.00
CA VAL A 312 -35.36 52.95 -20.25
C VAL A 312 -36.63 52.60 -21.04
N GLN A 313 -36.91 51.29 -21.18
CA GLN A 313 -38.26 50.78 -20.91
C GLN A 313 -38.24 49.29 -20.56
N GLU A 314 -38.64 49.01 -19.31
CA GLU A 314 -38.91 47.69 -18.76
C GLU A 314 -40.29 47.22 -19.26
N ALA A 315 -40.30 46.25 -20.18
CA ALA A 315 -41.52 45.70 -20.77
C ALA A 315 -41.65 44.19 -20.45
N GLN A 316 -42.80 43.87 -19.86
CA GLN A 316 -43.25 42.55 -19.42
C GLN A 316 -43.14 41.49 -20.52
N ARG A 317 -42.50 40.35 -20.19
CA ARG A 317 -42.53 39.13 -21.01
C ARG A 317 -43.84 38.36 -20.79
N PRO A 318 -44.54 37.92 -21.85
CA PRO A 318 -45.65 36.99 -21.72
C PRO A 318 -45.15 35.59 -21.37
N ARG A 319 -45.80 34.97 -20.38
CA ARG A 319 -45.61 33.56 -20.00
C ARG A 319 -46.12 32.65 -21.13
N THR A 320 -45.22 31.91 -21.75
CA THR A 320 -45.58 30.76 -22.60
C THR A 320 -45.85 29.52 -21.74
N PRO A 321 -46.75 28.61 -22.17
CA PRO A 321 -47.13 27.44 -21.37
C PRO A 321 -46.03 26.37 -21.33
N SER A 322 -45.99 25.67 -20.21
CA SER A 322 -45.11 24.54 -19.90
C SER A 322 -45.03 23.50 -21.01
N ALA A 323 -43.86 23.35 -21.60
CA ALA A 323 -43.49 22.15 -22.34
C ALA A 323 -43.41 20.96 -21.37
N SER A 324 -44.09 19.87 -21.72
CA SER A 324 -44.01 18.56 -21.09
C SER A 324 -42.56 18.10 -20.87
N PRO A 325 -42.25 17.37 -19.78
CA PRO A 325 -40.92 16.83 -19.56
C PRO A 325 -40.62 15.79 -20.64
N SER A 326 -39.92 16.21 -21.70
CA SER A 326 -39.29 15.27 -22.62
C SER A 326 -38.36 14.37 -21.81
N SER A 327 -38.56 13.06 -21.91
CA SER A 327 -37.71 12.08 -21.28
C SER A 327 -36.29 12.25 -21.81
N HIS A 328 -35.44 12.97 -21.07
CA HIS A 328 -34.03 13.05 -21.37
C HIS A 328 -33.47 11.63 -21.26
N ARG A 329 -33.35 11.00 -22.43
CA ARG A 329 -32.67 9.73 -22.66
C ARG A 329 -31.23 9.94 -22.18
N ARG A 330 -30.95 9.55 -20.93
CA ARG A 330 -29.62 9.66 -20.32
C ARG A 330 -28.64 8.90 -21.20
N SER A 331 -27.82 9.64 -21.92
CA SER A 331 -26.67 9.11 -22.63
C SER A 331 -25.55 8.79 -21.64
N ALA A 332 -24.79 7.72 -21.91
CA ALA A 332 -23.67 7.28 -21.10
C ALA A 332 -22.75 8.45 -20.68
N VAL A 333 -22.64 8.63 -19.36
CA VAL A 333 -22.13 9.84 -18.67
C VAL A 333 -20.61 9.83 -18.48
N ILE A 334 -19.91 8.76 -18.85
CA ILE A 334 -18.68 8.38 -18.13
C ILE A 334 -17.36 8.85 -18.79
N THR A 335 -17.37 9.80 -19.72
CA THR A 335 -16.07 10.26 -20.27
C THR A 335 -15.96 11.74 -20.61
N SER A 336 -17.08 12.47 -20.73
CA SER A 336 -17.03 13.92 -21.00
C SER A 336 -16.58 14.73 -19.78
N GLY A 337 -17.30 14.68 -18.67
CA GLY A 337 -17.05 15.62 -17.55
C GLY A 337 -15.69 15.47 -16.83
N LEU A 338 -15.11 14.26 -16.80
CA LEU A 338 -13.82 14.01 -16.13
C LEU A 338 -12.61 14.40 -16.99
N LEU A 339 -12.71 14.28 -18.32
CA LEU A 339 -11.67 14.75 -19.24
C LEU A 339 -11.78 16.26 -19.54
N GLU A 340 -12.97 16.86 -19.37
CA GLU A 340 -13.15 18.32 -19.41
C GLU A 340 -12.53 18.99 -18.18
N ARG A 341 -12.59 18.35 -17.01
CA ARG A 341 -11.79 18.74 -15.83
C ARG A 341 -10.27 18.59 -16.04
N SER A 342 -9.81 17.84 -17.04
CA SER A 342 -8.37 17.65 -17.29
C SER A 342 -7.64 18.92 -17.75
N SER A 343 -8.35 20.01 -18.08
CA SER A 343 -7.72 21.32 -18.33
C SER A 343 -7.53 22.16 -17.07
N SER A 344 -8.07 21.76 -15.92
CA SER A 344 -7.97 22.48 -14.64
C SER A 344 -7.57 21.53 -13.49
N SER A 345 -6.30 21.59 -13.09
CA SER A 345 -5.68 20.94 -11.91
C SER A 345 -6.30 19.61 -11.44
N MET A 346 -5.80 18.47 -11.92
CA MET A 346 -6.16 17.16 -11.38
C MET A 346 -5.55 16.93 -10.00
N SER A 347 -6.33 16.40 -9.06
CA SER A 347 -5.80 15.89 -7.78
C SER A 347 -5.20 14.49 -7.96
N SER A 348 -4.38 14.03 -7.03
CA SER A 348 -3.80 12.68 -7.09
C SER A 348 -4.85 11.57 -6.86
N ALA A 349 -5.95 11.89 -6.16
CA ALA A 349 -7.11 11.02 -6.06
C ALA A 349 -7.81 10.86 -7.42
N ASP A 350 -7.87 11.94 -8.22
CA ASP A 350 -8.36 11.89 -9.60
C ASP A 350 -7.42 11.08 -10.50
N LEU A 351 -6.11 11.08 -10.25
CA LEU A 351 -5.14 10.28 -11.03
C LEU A 351 -5.20 8.77 -10.70
N LEU A 352 -5.32 8.42 -9.41
CA LEU A 352 -5.55 7.03 -8.95
C LEU A 352 -6.86 6.49 -9.54
N LEU A 353 -7.91 7.30 -9.42
CA LEU A 353 -9.20 7.04 -10.01
C LEU A 353 -9.12 6.97 -11.54
N LEU A 354 -8.35 7.82 -12.24
CA LEU A 354 -8.27 7.81 -13.71
C LEU A 354 -7.64 6.50 -14.24
N GLY A 355 -6.64 5.95 -13.55
CA GLY A 355 -6.06 4.64 -13.89
C GLY A 355 -7.04 3.47 -13.67
N ASP A 356 -7.86 3.53 -12.61
CA ASP A 356 -8.88 2.53 -12.29
C ASP A 356 -10.14 2.67 -13.16
N ILE A 357 -10.56 3.92 -13.43
CA ILE A 357 -11.58 4.28 -14.41
C ILE A 357 -11.10 3.83 -15.79
N GLN A 358 -9.81 3.88 -16.13
CA GLN A 358 -9.34 3.27 -17.37
C GLN A 358 -9.64 1.77 -17.42
N ARG A 359 -9.38 1.02 -16.34
CA ARG A 359 -9.71 -0.41 -16.27
C ARG A 359 -11.22 -0.70 -16.35
N SER A 360 -12.06 0.23 -15.89
CA SER A 360 -13.53 0.04 -15.82
C SER A 360 -14.33 0.71 -16.96
N ALA A 361 -13.83 1.81 -17.53
CA ALA A 361 -14.40 2.53 -18.69
C ALA A 361 -14.15 1.79 -20.01
N LEU A 362 -13.35 0.72 -19.96
CA LEU A 362 -13.05 -0.19 -21.07
C LEU A 362 -14.24 -0.90 -21.68
N CYS A 363 -15.41 -0.88 -21.04
CA CYS A 363 -16.58 -1.52 -21.62
C CYS A 363 -17.58 -0.54 -22.24
N PHE A 364 -17.59 0.76 -21.88
CA PHE A 364 -18.62 1.68 -22.39
C PHE A 364 -18.09 3.12 -22.52
N GLY A 365 -18.08 3.60 -23.77
CA GLY A 365 -17.48 4.87 -24.15
C GLY A 365 -18.37 6.05 -23.78
N GLY A 366 -17.79 7.08 -23.19
CA GLY A 366 -18.43 8.39 -23.05
C GLY A 366 -18.20 9.30 -24.24
N ARG A 367 -19.09 10.29 -24.36
CA ARG A 367 -19.21 11.21 -25.49
C ARG A 367 -18.03 12.19 -25.58
N TYR A 368 -17.43 12.31 -26.78
CA TYR A 368 -16.74 13.53 -27.22
C TYR A 368 -16.79 13.67 -28.74
N ALA A 369 -17.23 14.85 -29.19
CA ALA A 369 -17.09 15.32 -30.57
C ALA A 369 -15.60 15.52 -30.91
N VAL A 370 -15.14 14.91 -32.00
CA VAL A 370 -13.77 15.09 -32.50
C VAL A 370 -13.88 15.70 -33.90
N GLY A 371 -13.34 16.91 -34.04
CA GLY A 371 -12.98 17.44 -35.36
C GLY A 371 -11.86 16.59 -35.96
N ARG A 372 -11.97 16.27 -37.25
CA ARG A 372 -10.97 15.51 -38.03
C ARG A 372 -9.56 16.06 -37.79
N VAL A 373 -8.66 15.22 -37.28
CA VAL A 373 -7.21 15.47 -37.35
C VAL A 373 -6.54 14.23 -37.91
N THR A 374 -5.82 14.44 -39.00
CA THR A 374 -4.98 13.49 -39.73
C THR A 374 -3.80 12.99 -38.90
N THR A 375 -3.33 11.80 -39.26
CA THR A 375 -2.21 11.07 -38.65
C THR A 375 -0.96 11.92 -38.41
N SER A 376 -0.44 12.00 -37.17
CA SER A 376 1.01 12.01 -36.90
C SER A 376 1.40 11.99 -35.40
N LYS A 377 2.50 11.26 -35.13
CA LYS A 377 3.58 11.32 -34.10
C LYS A 377 3.27 11.85 -32.68
N ILE A 378 3.83 11.18 -31.67
CA ILE A 378 3.93 11.68 -30.29
C ILE A 378 5.30 12.36 -30.18
N SER A 379 5.35 13.69 -30.22
CA SER A 379 6.61 14.43 -30.03
C SER A 379 6.90 14.61 -28.54
N LEU A 380 8.08 14.19 -28.11
CA LEU A 380 8.60 14.46 -26.77
C LEU A 380 9.26 15.84 -26.82
N HIS A 381 8.47 16.91 -26.66
CA HIS A 381 9.03 18.26 -26.73
C HIS A 381 9.84 18.60 -25.49
N ARG A 382 11.16 18.60 -25.68
CA ARG A 382 12.18 19.25 -24.86
C ARG A 382 11.92 20.77 -24.92
N ARG A 383 11.46 21.39 -23.85
CA ARG A 383 11.63 22.83 -23.61
C ARG A 383 12.42 23.02 -22.32
N PHE A 384 13.74 23.07 -22.47
CA PHE A 384 14.65 23.81 -21.59
C PHE A 384 15.85 24.29 -22.41
N ALA A 385 16.16 25.58 -22.20
CA ALA A 385 17.32 26.38 -22.62
C ALA A 385 17.38 26.93 -24.06
N SER A 386 17.12 28.24 -24.22
CA SER A 386 18.17 29.26 -24.47
C SER A 386 17.59 30.69 -24.55
N ASP A 387 17.96 31.51 -23.57
CA ASP A 387 18.41 32.92 -23.57
C ASP A 387 17.68 34.11 -24.25
N ASN A 388 17.79 35.22 -23.51
CA ASN A 388 17.71 36.64 -23.84
C ASN A 388 16.33 37.33 -23.91
N PHE A 389 15.92 37.93 -22.79
CA PHE A 389 15.56 39.36 -22.79
C PHE A 389 15.83 40.00 -21.41
N LEU A 390 16.68 41.03 -21.43
CA LEU A 390 17.18 41.80 -20.30
C LEU A 390 16.58 43.21 -20.42
N LEU A 391 16.20 43.78 -19.26
CA LEU A 391 15.88 45.19 -18.93
C LEU A 391 14.42 45.58 -18.61
N MET A 392 14.32 46.11 -17.37
CA MET A 392 13.42 47.13 -16.81
C MET A 392 12.06 46.72 -16.18
N PRO A 393 11.56 47.47 -15.17
CA PRO A 393 12.17 47.71 -13.85
C PRO A 393 11.17 47.45 -12.69
N LEU A 394 11.67 47.60 -11.46
CA LEU A 394 10.91 47.65 -10.21
C LEU A 394 9.59 48.45 -10.33
N ALA A 395 8.46 47.79 -10.13
CA ALA A 395 7.23 48.42 -9.68
C ALA A 395 6.76 47.68 -8.43
N SER A 396 6.83 48.42 -7.32
CA SER A 396 6.24 48.10 -6.03
C SER A 396 4.75 47.81 -6.18
N HIS A 397 4.36 46.54 -6.04
CA HIS A 397 3.00 46.22 -5.62
C HIS A 397 3.04 46.02 -4.11
N GLN A 398 2.88 47.14 -3.39
CA GLN A 398 2.34 47.10 -2.03
C GLN A 398 0.97 46.42 -2.13
N ASP A 399 0.74 45.46 -1.24
CA ASP A 399 -0.55 44.81 -1.04
C ASP A 399 -1.08 45.34 0.31
N PRO A 400 -1.89 46.42 0.32
CA PRO A 400 -2.45 46.95 1.55
C PRO A 400 -3.83 46.33 1.75
N ASP A 401 -3.90 45.07 2.18
CA ASP A 401 -5.14 44.50 2.74
C ASP A 401 -4.89 43.22 3.57
N ILE A 402 -3.87 43.27 4.44
CA ILE A 402 -3.74 42.34 5.57
C ILE A 402 -4.02 43.10 6.87
N LYS A 403 -5.22 43.67 6.99
CA LYS A 403 -5.78 44.05 8.29
C LYS A 403 -7.27 43.73 8.28
N GLU A 404 -7.67 43.01 9.33
CA GLU A 404 -9.03 42.56 9.67
C GLU A 404 -9.47 41.21 9.06
N GLY A 405 -9.56 40.21 9.95
CA GLY A 405 -9.87 38.82 9.61
C GLY A 405 -9.13 37.78 10.48
N ARG A 406 -8.37 38.19 11.49
CA ARG A 406 -7.86 37.29 12.55
C ARG A 406 -8.89 37.20 13.68
N LEU A 407 -9.79 36.21 13.58
CA LEU A 407 -10.25 35.36 14.70
C LEU A 407 -11.29 34.28 14.29
N GLY A 408 -11.77 34.25 13.04
CA GLY A 408 -12.92 33.39 12.65
C GLY A 408 -12.65 32.14 11.80
N ARG A 409 -11.42 31.84 11.38
CA ARG A 409 -11.14 30.73 10.42
C ARG A 409 -10.25 29.59 10.95
N ALA A 410 -10.11 29.48 12.27
CA ALA A 410 -9.48 28.32 12.90
C ALA A 410 -10.47 27.18 13.24
N ALA A 411 -11.73 27.28 12.81
CA ALA A 411 -12.81 26.32 13.11
C ALA A 411 -13.44 25.72 11.83
N SER A 412 -12.60 25.26 10.88
CA SER A 412 -13.09 24.53 9.70
C SER A 412 -12.42 23.17 9.53
N ALA A 413 -12.07 22.49 10.63
CA ALA A 413 -12.23 21.05 10.62
C ALA A 413 -13.74 20.80 10.67
N PRO A 414 -14.34 20.03 9.74
CA PRO A 414 -15.75 19.74 9.82
C PRO A 414 -16.04 19.13 11.20
N PRO A 415 -17.00 19.68 11.97
CA PRO A 415 -17.36 19.12 13.28
C PRO A 415 -17.73 17.64 13.07
N GLY A 416 -16.94 16.74 13.66
CA GLY A 416 -17.14 15.28 13.55
C GLY A 416 -15.91 14.44 13.15
N THR A 417 -14.74 15.01 12.87
CA THR A 417 -13.52 14.21 12.59
C THR A 417 -12.80 13.70 13.84
N GLU A 418 -13.06 14.32 15.00
CA GLU A 418 -12.51 13.94 16.31
C GLU A 418 -12.74 12.45 16.69
N PRO A 419 -13.97 11.91 16.63
CA PRO A 419 -14.19 10.50 16.95
C PRO A 419 -13.57 9.52 15.94
N MET A 420 -13.24 9.98 14.72
CA MET A 420 -12.69 9.12 13.67
C MET A 420 -11.24 8.74 13.95
N ASP A 421 -10.39 9.69 14.39
CA ASP A 421 -8.98 9.41 14.70
C ASP A 421 -8.82 8.46 15.88
N VAL A 422 -9.61 8.68 16.93
CA VAL A 422 -9.60 7.84 18.12
C VAL A 422 -10.09 6.43 17.78
N GLY A 423 -11.18 6.30 17.02
CA GLY A 423 -11.71 5.00 16.62
C GLY A 423 -10.75 4.20 15.72
N VAL A 424 -10.10 4.87 14.77
CA VAL A 424 -9.12 4.22 13.87
C VAL A 424 -7.88 3.79 14.65
N SER A 425 -7.31 4.65 15.50
CA SER A 425 -6.13 4.29 16.30
C SER A 425 -6.44 3.19 17.33
N ALA A 426 -7.59 3.26 17.99
CA ALA A 426 -8.04 2.25 18.95
C ALA A 426 -8.30 0.87 18.31
N THR A 427 -8.51 0.80 17.00
CA THR A 427 -8.68 -0.47 16.27
C THR A 427 -7.39 -0.96 15.65
N LEU A 428 -6.58 -0.08 15.04
CA LEU A 428 -5.33 -0.45 14.37
C LEU A 428 -4.26 -0.96 15.33
N THR A 429 -4.08 -0.31 16.47
CA THR A 429 -3.05 -0.68 17.45
C THR A 429 -3.25 -2.10 18.00
N PRO A 430 -4.45 -2.52 18.49
CA PRO A 430 -4.67 -3.92 18.87
C PRO A 430 -4.72 -4.88 17.66
N ALA A 431 -5.18 -4.44 16.49
CA ALA A 431 -5.13 -5.28 15.28
C ALA A 431 -3.69 -5.62 14.87
N SER A 432 -2.76 -4.68 15.03
CA SER A 432 -1.33 -4.90 14.77
C SER A 432 -0.72 -5.91 15.74
N ASP A 433 -1.13 -5.87 17.01
CA ASP A 433 -0.66 -6.81 18.01
C ASP A 433 -1.24 -8.20 17.79
N LEU A 434 -2.54 -8.29 17.49
CA LEU A 434 -3.21 -9.53 17.11
C LEU A 434 -2.56 -10.17 15.88
N PHE A 435 -2.16 -9.37 14.88
CA PHE A 435 -1.44 -9.84 13.70
C PHE A 435 -0.12 -10.51 14.09
N VAL A 436 0.68 -9.88 14.95
CA VAL A 436 1.96 -10.42 15.44
C VAL A 436 1.75 -11.67 16.32
N GLN A 437 0.80 -11.64 17.25
CA GLN A 437 0.48 -12.79 18.10
C GLN A 437 0.06 -14.01 17.28
N LYS A 438 -0.79 -13.82 16.25
CA LYS A 438 -1.18 -14.89 15.32
C LYS A 438 0.00 -15.42 14.51
N GLN A 439 0.90 -14.54 14.07
CA GLN A 439 2.10 -14.96 13.35
C GLN A 439 3.04 -15.80 14.22
N HIS A 440 3.07 -15.56 15.53
CA HIS A 440 3.84 -16.37 16.48
C HIS A 440 3.19 -17.71 16.82
N GLY A 441 1.90 -17.91 16.50
CA GLY A 441 1.17 -19.15 16.78
C GLY A 441 0.90 -19.39 18.27
N ALA A 442 1.10 -18.38 19.12
CA ALA A 442 0.82 -18.43 20.55
C ALA A 442 -0.68 -18.20 20.80
N PRO A 443 -1.23 -18.68 21.94
CA PRO A 443 -2.56 -18.28 22.38
C PRO A 443 -2.63 -16.75 22.51
N ILE A 444 -3.80 -16.19 22.22
CA ILE A 444 -3.99 -14.73 22.22
C ILE A 444 -3.92 -14.22 23.65
N ASP A 445 -2.92 -13.41 23.96
CA ASP A 445 -2.77 -12.67 25.20
C ASP A 445 -3.73 -11.48 25.20
N THR A 446 -4.88 -11.66 25.85
CA THR A 446 -5.94 -10.66 25.96
C THR A 446 -5.53 -9.45 26.80
N CYS A 447 -4.65 -9.65 27.79
CA CYS A 447 -4.18 -8.58 28.66
C CYS A 447 -3.28 -7.62 27.85
N ARG A 448 -2.35 -8.19 27.08
CA ARG A 448 -1.54 -7.44 26.14
C ARG A 448 -2.40 -6.72 25.09
N LEU A 449 -3.40 -7.40 24.52
CA LEU A 449 -4.31 -6.80 23.54
C LEU A 449 -5.06 -5.59 24.11
N GLN A 450 -5.50 -5.66 25.38
CA GLN A 450 -6.10 -4.52 26.09
C GLN A 450 -5.11 -3.36 26.26
N GLY A 451 -3.84 -3.65 26.58
CA GLY A 451 -2.78 -2.63 26.64
C GLY A 451 -2.60 -1.89 25.30
N PHE A 452 -2.62 -2.61 24.18
CA PHE A 452 -2.56 -2.02 22.84
C PHE A 452 -3.84 -1.24 22.48
N PHE A 453 -5.02 -1.71 22.90
CA PHE A 453 -6.27 -0.95 22.73
C PHE A 453 -6.21 0.40 23.47
N MET A 454 -5.83 0.39 24.76
CA MET A 454 -5.70 1.61 25.55
C MET A 454 -4.67 2.58 24.97
N LEU A 455 -3.52 2.04 24.54
CA LEU A 455 -2.50 2.82 23.82
C LEU A 455 -3.09 3.46 22.56
N GLY A 456 -3.86 2.70 21.77
CA GLY A 456 -4.52 3.20 20.56
C GLY A 456 -5.49 4.35 20.83
N VAL A 457 -6.30 4.26 21.89
CA VAL A 457 -7.22 5.34 22.30
C VAL A 457 -6.44 6.61 22.66
N VAL A 458 -5.44 6.51 23.56
CA VAL A 458 -4.68 7.68 24.01
C VAL A 458 -3.90 8.28 22.84
N GLN A 459 -3.26 7.44 22.04
CA GLN A 459 -2.53 7.88 20.84
C GLN A 459 -3.46 8.61 19.87
N GLY A 460 -4.68 8.13 19.64
CA GLY A 460 -5.63 8.79 18.75
C GLY A 460 -5.98 10.21 19.23
N VAL A 461 -6.22 10.37 20.54
CA VAL A 461 -6.49 11.68 21.15
C VAL A 461 -5.26 12.60 21.07
N THR A 462 -4.08 12.11 21.45
CA THR A 462 -2.86 12.92 21.45
C THR A 462 -2.42 13.30 20.04
N SER A 463 -2.51 12.37 19.09
CA SER A 463 -2.22 12.63 17.67
C SER A 463 -3.15 13.68 17.10
N TRP A 464 -4.45 13.64 17.42
CA TRP A 464 -5.37 14.69 16.98
C TRP A 464 -5.00 16.06 17.57
N LEU A 465 -4.77 16.13 18.89
CA LEU A 465 -4.38 17.39 19.55
C LEU A 465 -3.07 17.95 19.00
N VAL A 466 -2.06 17.10 18.76
CA VAL A 466 -0.75 17.55 18.30
C VAL A 466 -0.75 17.84 16.80
N TYR A 467 -1.15 16.89 15.96
CA TYR A 467 -1.05 17.04 14.51
C TYR A 467 -2.13 17.95 13.93
N VAL A 468 -3.36 17.91 14.46
CA VAL A 468 -4.46 18.73 13.94
C VAL A 468 -4.53 20.08 14.64
N SER A 469 -4.41 20.14 15.97
CA SER A 469 -4.57 21.41 16.70
C SER A 469 -3.28 22.21 16.87
N LEU A 470 -2.18 21.57 17.31
CA LEU A 470 -0.93 22.28 17.58
C LEU A 470 -0.15 22.58 16.31
N PHE A 471 0.07 21.59 15.45
CA PHE A 471 0.93 21.73 14.28
C PHE A 471 0.37 22.67 13.22
N THR A 472 -0.95 22.72 13.04
CA THR A 472 -1.59 23.68 12.13
C THR A 472 -1.40 25.12 12.60
N ARG A 473 -1.27 25.35 13.91
CA ARG A 473 -1.02 26.67 14.50
C ARG A 473 0.46 27.03 14.50
N CYS A 474 1.33 26.08 14.85
CA CYS A 474 2.78 26.30 14.97
C CYS A 474 3.50 26.33 13.61
N PHE A 475 3.03 25.56 12.63
CA PHE A 475 3.71 25.38 11.34
C PHE A 475 2.79 25.63 10.13
N PRO A 476 2.19 26.84 10.00
CA PRO A 476 1.23 27.12 8.95
C PRO A 476 1.86 27.07 7.53
N LEU A 477 3.15 27.37 7.38
CA LEU A 477 3.83 27.30 6.08
C LEU A 477 4.13 25.86 5.66
N ALA A 478 4.27 24.92 6.60
CA ALA A 478 4.37 23.50 6.26
C ALA A 478 3.08 23.01 5.57
N THR A 479 1.91 23.48 6.03
CA THR A 479 0.61 23.18 5.41
C THR A 479 0.50 23.76 3.99
N ARG A 480 1.09 24.93 3.74
CA ARG A 480 1.20 25.50 2.38
C ARG A 480 2.11 24.64 1.50
N LEU A 481 3.30 24.29 2.01
CA LEU A 481 4.30 23.51 1.29
C LEU A 481 3.74 22.19 0.76
N VAL A 482 3.03 21.42 1.59
CA VAL A 482 2.55 20.08 1.22
C VAL A 482 1.56 20.07 0.06
N ASN A 483 0.87 21.18 -0.16
CA ASN A 483 -0.12 21.34 -1.24
C ASN A 483 0.49 21.87 -2.54
N LEU A 484 1.77 22.27 -2.55
CA LEU A 484 2.46 22.68 -3.77
C LEU A 484 2.80 21.46 -4.66
N PRO A 485 2.91 21.63 -5.99
CA PRO A 485 3.52 20.63 -6.86
C PRO A 485 4.96 20.31 -6.43
N LEU A 486 5.42 19.06 -6.63
CA LEU A 486 6.76 18.62 -6.19
C LEU A 486 7.90 19.57 -6.63
N LYS A 487 7.83 20.09 -7.87
CA LYS A 487 8.83 21.03 -8.40
C LYS A 487 8.92 22.33 -7.62
N ASP A 488 7.80 22.79 -7.08
CA ASP A 488 7.71 24.06 -6.36
C ASP A 488 7.96 23.88 -4.86
N LYS A 489 7.74 22.68 -4.30
CA LYS A 489 8.14 22.34 -2.93
C LYS A 489 9.62 22.59 -2.67
N PHE A 490 10.49 22.21 -3.61
CA PHE A 490 11.93 22.42 -3.49
C PHE A 490 12.37 23.89 -3.56
N LYS A 491 11.48 24.78 -4.00
CA LYS A 491 11.76 26.22 -4.08
C LYS A 491 11.24 26.98 -2.86
N ASP A 492 10.30 26.41 -2.11
CA ASP A 492 9.69 27.02 -0.93
C ASP A 492 10.53 26.74 0.33
N TRP A 493 11.69 27.40 0.41
CA TRP A 493 12.60 27.31 1.56
C TRP A 493 11.94 27.62 2.92
N PRO A 494 11.08 28.64 3.06
CA PRO A 494 10.35 28.88 4.31
C PRO A 494 9.47 27.69 4.71
N GLY A 495 8.74 27.10 3.75
CA GLY A 495 7.94 25.90 3.97
C GLY A 495 8.81 24.70 4.41
N LEU A 496 9.91 24.45 3.70
CA LEU A 496 10.85 23.37 4.02
C LEU A 496 11.47 23.54 5.42
N ARG A 497 11.82 24.76 5.82
CA ARG A 497 12.36 25.03 7.16
C ARG A 497 11.32 24.72 8.25
N GLN A 498 10.06 25.11 8.05
CA GLN A 498 8.99 24.77 8.99
C GLN A 498 8.70 23.27 9.02
N LEU A 499 8.75 22.60 7.88
CA LEU A 499 8.65 21.14 7.80
C LEU A 499 9.77 20.47 8.62
N CYS A 500 11.02 20.90 8.48
CA CYS A 500 12.13 20.37 9.27
C CYS A 500 11.93 20.62 10.78
N PHE A 501 11.43 21.80 11.18
CA PHE A 501 11.11 22.06 12.59
C PHE A 501 9.95 21.22 13.10
N GLN A 502 8.96 20.94 12.26
CA GLN A 502 7.85 20.08 12.59
C GLN A 502 8.32 18.65 12.86
N ILE A 503 9.18 18.09 11.99
CA ILE A 503 9.81 16.77 12.19
C ILE A 503 10.69 16.78 13.44
N ALA A 504 11.52 17.81 13.61
CA ALA A 504 12.39 17.91 14.79
C ALA A 504 11.60 18.00 16.10
N PHE A 505 10.48 18.73 16.12
CA PHE A 505 9.59 18.79 17.28
C PHE A 505 8.96 17.43 17.56
N ASP A 506 8.52 16.71 16.51
CA ASP A 506 7.90 15.41 16.68
C ASP A 506 8.89 14.41 17.32
N LEU A 507 10.10 14.33 16.77
CA LEU A 507 11.14 13.41 17.23
C LEU A 507 11.77 13.81 18.56
N ALA A 508 11.95 15.10 18.83
CA ALA A 508 12.66 15.56 20.02
C ALA A 508 11.72 15.86 21.19
N VAL A 509 10.45 16.18 20.94
CA VAL A 509 9.50 16.61 21.98
C VAL A 509 8.34 15.63 22.10
N TYR A 510 7.58 15.43 21.02
CA TYR A 510 6.35 14.64 21.11
C TYR A 510 6.61 13.17 21.41
N VAL A 511 7.46 12.50 20.62
CA VAL A 511 7.73 11.08 20.78
C VAL A 511 8.35 10.77 22.15
N PRO A 512 9.42 11.46 22.60
CA PRO A 512 10.09 11.12 23.85
C PRO A 512 9.29 11.48 25.11
N PHE A 513 8.56 12.60 25.08
CA PHE A 513 7.95 13.18 26.28
C PHE A 513 6.41 13.09 26.33
N VAL A 514 5.76 12.67 25.26
CA VAL A 514 4.30 12.45 25.23
C VAL A 514 4.00 11.00 24.91
N HIS A 515 4.50 10.49 23.79
CA HIS A 515 4.17 9.13 23.33
C HIS A 515 4.74 8.04 24.26
N PHE A 516 6.05 8.06 24.56
CA PHE A 516 6.64 7.02 25.41
C PHE A 516 6.11 6.99 26.85
N PRO A 517 5.94 8.10 27.58
CA PRO A 517 5.34 8.05 28.92
C PRO A 517 3.97 7.38 28.93
N VAL A 518 3.10 7.74 27.97
CA VAL A 518 1.78 7.13 27.79
C VAL A 518 1.90 5.63 27.54
N PHE A 519 2.83 5.24 26.68
CA PHE A 519 3.08 3.85 26.36
C PHE A 519 3.53 3.03 27.57
N TYR A 520 4.47 3.54 28.37
CA TYR A 520 4.93 2.88 29.60
C TYR A 520 3.81 2.80 30.64
N ILE A 521 3.00 3.85 30.80
CA ILE A 521 1.86 3.84 31.73
C ILE A 521 0.82 2.81 31.29
N ALA A 522 0.44 2.78 30.00
CA ALA A 522 -0.50 1.80 29.47
C ALA A 522 0.03 0.36 29.61
N GLN A 523 1.33 0.16 29.40
CA GLN A 523 1.99 -1.12 29.65
C GLN A 523 1.94 -1.51 31.12
N GLY A 524 2.31 -0.61 32.02
CA GLY A 524 2.32 -0.87 33.45
C GLY A 524 0.92 -1.20 33.96
N ALA A 525 -0.08 -0.43 33.53
CA ALA A 525 -1.48 -0.67 33.89
C ALA A 525 -1.95 -2.06 33.47
N ALA A 526 -1.57 -2.55 32.29
CA ALA A 526 -1.87 -3.91 31.85
C ALA A 526 -1.22 -4.97 32.77
N HIS A 527 -0.06 -4.68 33.36
CA HIS A 527 0.64 -5.58 34.29
C HIS A 527 0.31 -5.33 35.77
N GLY A 528 -0.64 -4.44 36.08
CA GLY A 528 -0.98 -4.07 37.45
C GLY A 528 0.10 -3.25 38.17
N GLU A 529 0.99 -2.59 37.42
CA GLU A 529 2.01 -1.70 37.97
C GLU A 529 1.48 -0.26 38.13
N ASP A 530 1.94 0.41 39.20
CA ASP A 530 1.66 1.82 39.42
C ASP A 530 2.31 2.71 38.33
N ALA A 531 1.64 3.82 38.00
CA ALA A 531 2.13 4.78 37.03
C ALA A 531 3.52 5.35 37.38
N SER A 532 3.85 5.45 38.67
CA SER A 532 5.16 5.91 39.15
C SER A 532 6.31 4.96 38.77
N SER A 533 6.11 3.65 38.91
CA SER A 533 7.05 2.60 38.47
C SER A 533 7.28 2.70 36.97
N SER A 534 6.19 2.82 36.21
CA SER A 534 6.22 2.91 34.76
C SER A 534 6.95 4.15 34.25
N LEU A 535 6.70 5.31 34.87
CA LEU A 535 7.42 6.54 34.56
C LEU A 535 8.91 6.47 34.94
N SER A 536 9.26 5.76 36.01
CA SER A 536 10.66 5.53 36.37
C SER A 536 11.40 4.72 35.29
N ARG A 537 10.77 3.68 34.75
CA ARG A 537 11.32 2.88 33.64
C ARG A 537 11.46 3.67 32.34
N TRP A 538 10.44 4.47 32.01
CA TRP A 538 10.54 5.39 30.88
C TRP A 538 11.74 6.32 31.02
N ARG A 539 11.94 6.92 32.19
CA ARG A 539 13.08 7.83 32.44
C ARG A 539 14.43 7.14 32.28
N SER A 540 14.57 5.89 32.73
CA SER A 540 15.82 5.13 32.55
C SER A 540 16.09 4.77 31.10
N ASN A 541 15.06 4.56 30.29
CA ASN A 541 15.17 4.14 28.89
C ASN A 541 15.06 5.29 27.88
N LEU A 542 14.84 6.53 28.34
CA LEU A 542 14.49 7.68 27.50
C LEU A 542 15.40 7.85 26.28
N MET A 543 16.72 7.74 26.45
CA MET A 543 17.66 7.92 25.33
C MET A 543 17.67 6.75 24.36
N GLN A 544 17.54 5.52 24.85
CA GLN A 544 17.50 4.33 24.02
C GLN A 544 16.21 4.30 23.20
N ASP A 545 15.08 4.59 23.83
CA ASP A 545 13.78 4.65 23.19
C ASP A 545 13.68 5.85 22.24
N ALA A 546 14.22 7.02 22.60
CA ALA A 546 14.28 8.16 21.68
C ALA A 546 15.13 7.86 20.44
N ALA A 547 16.27 7.18 20.59
CA ALA A 547 17.11 6.79 19.46
C ALA A 547 16.43 5.74 18.57
N GLY A 548 15.85 4.69 19.17
CA GLY A 548 15.11 3.66 18.43
C GLY A 548 13.84 4.20 17.77
N GLY A 549 13.12 5.06 18.49
CA GLY A 549 11.98 5.81 17.99
C GLY A 549 12.36 6.70 16.83
N ALA A 550 13.43 7.50 16.94
CA ALA A 550 13.88 8.36 15.85
C ALA A 550 14.32 7.58 14.61
N ALA A 551 14.96 6.42 14.77
CA ALA A 551 15.34 5.57 13.65
C ALA A 551 14.12 5.10 12.82
N PHE A 552 12.99 4.84 13.48
CA PHE A 552 11.74 4.47 12.83
C PHE A 552 10.95 5.69 12.32
N TRP A 553 10.76 6.70 13.17
CA TRP A 553 9.86 7.83 12.90
C TRP A 553 10.47 8.85 11.94
N LEU A 554 11.78 9.09 11.95
CA LEU A 554 12.40 10.08 11.04
C LEU A 554 12.06 9.84 9.55
N PRO A 555 12.28 8.64 8.97
CA PRO A 555 11.92 8.42 7.56
C PRO A 555 10.41 8.49 7.33
N MET A 556 9.61 8.09 8.31
CA MET A 556 8.15 8.09 8.21
C MET A 556 7.56 9.50 8.32
N ASP A 557 8.12 10.37 9.16
CA ASP A 557 7.71 11.77 9.31
C ASP A 557 8.09 12.57 8.06
N VAL A 558 9.27 12.30 7.48
CA VAL A 558 9.65 12.87 6.18
C VAL A 558 8.61 12.48 5.13
N LEU A 559 8.23 11.21 5.04
CA LEU A 559 7.20 10.77 4.09
C LEU A 559 5.83 11.39 4.39
N CYS A 560 5.36 11.25 5.62
CA CYS A 560 4.04 11.67 6.10
C CYS A 560 3.85 13.18 5.98
N PHE A 561 4.88 13.98 6.27
CA PHE A 561 4.78 15.43 6.26
C PHE A 561 5.17 16.05 4.90
N THR A 562 5.66 15.27 3.94
CA THR A 562 5.90 15.77 2.57
C THR A 562 4.75 15.47 1.61
N VAL A 563 3.91 14.48 1.89
CA VAL A 563 2.73 14.16 1.07
C VAL A 563 1.62 15.21 1.19
N PRO A 564 0.69 15.29 0.21
CA PRO A 564 -0.49 16.17 0.33
C PRO A 564 -1.31 15.90 1.60
N MET A 565 -1.97 16.93 2.13
CA MET A 565 -2.69 16.87 3.42
C MET A 565 -3.67 15.71 3.53
N TRP A 566 -4.40 15.40 2.46
CA TRP A 566 -5.40 14.31 2.46
C TRP A 566 -4.76 12.92 2.56
N LEU A 567 -3.49 12.76 2.18
CA LEU A 567 -2.76 11.49 2.21
C LEU A 567 -1.98 11.29 3.53
N ARG A 568 -1.76 12.37 4.29
CA ARG A 568 -1.02 12.36 5.55
C ARG A 568 -1.65 11.42 6.57
N MET A 569 -2.97 11.48 6.77
CA MET A 569 -3.66 10.63 7.74
C MET A 569 -3.61 9.13 7.38
N PRO A 570 -3.94 8.70 6.13
CA PRO A 570 -3.74 7.31 5.71
C PRO A 570 -2.32 6.78 5.92
N ILE A 571 -1.30 7.58 5.58
CA ILE A 571 0.10 7.18 5.80
C ILE A 571 0.40 7.11 7.30
N GLY A 572 -0.05 8.08 8.10
CA GLY A 572 0.13 8.07 9.55
C GLY A 572 -0.47 6.82 10.22
N TYR A 573 -1.67 6.40 9.80
CA TYR A 573 -2.30 5.16 10.28
C TYR A 573 -1.53 3.92 9.85
N PHE A 574 -1.09 3.86 8.59
CA PHE A 574 -0.26 2.78 8.09
C PHE A 574 1.05 2.66 8.89
N THR A 575 1.74 3.77 9.10
CA THR A 575 2.95 3.83 9.92
C THR A 575 2.67 3.39 11.36
N THR A 576 1.57 3.84 11.96
CA THR A 576 1.17 3.47 13.32
C THR A 576 0.93 1.96 13.46
N PHE A 577 0.26 1.34 12.49
CA PHE A 577 0.04 -0.10 12.48
C PHE A 577 1.37 -0.87 12.49
N TRP A 578 2.32 -0.50 11.62
CA TRP A 578 3.62 -1.16 11.55
C TRP A 578 4.51 -0.88 12.75
N TYR A 579 4.46 0.35 13.29
CA TYR A 579 5.15 0.68 14.53
C TYR A 579 4.65 -0.17 15.69
N ALA A 580 3.33 -0.27 15.86
CA ALA A 580 2.72 -1.07 16.91
C ALA A 580 3.01 -2.57 16.72
N ALA A 581 3.03 -3.08 15.48
CA ALA A 581 3.49 -4.43 15.18
C ALA A 581 4.97 -4.64 15.56
N LEU A 582 5.85 -3.68 15.26
CA LEU A 582 7.27 -3.76 15.62
C LEU A 582 7.47 -3.80 17.15
N VAL A 583 6.77 -2.92 17.87
CA VAL A 583 6.75 -2.88 19.33
C VAL A 583 6.21 -4.19 19.92
N SER A 584 5.18 -4.75 19.29
CA SER A 584 4.60 -6.04 19.63
C SER A 584 5.63 -7.18 19.47
N VAL A 585 6.41 -7.20 18.38
CA VAL A 585 7.48 -8.19 18.17
C VAL A 585 8.54 -8.10 19.27
N PHE A 586 9.04 -6.90 19.57
CA PHE A 586 10.08 -6.72 20.58
C PHE A 586 9.64 -7.15 21.98
N ARG A 587 8.35 -6.98 22.32
CA ARG A 587 7.79 -7.46 23.58
C ARG A 587 7.55 -8.96 23.64
N GLY A 588 7.21 -9.60 22.52
CA GLY A 588 7.09 -11.05 22.46
C GLY A 588 8.43 -11.77 22.72
N GLY A 589 9.55 -11.11 22.42
CA GLY A 589 10.89 -11.66 22.60
C GLY A 589 11.28 -11.93 24.07
N GLU A 590 10.89 -11.06 25.01
CA GLU A 590 11.24 -11.23 26.43
C GLU A 590 10.51 -12.40 27.09
N LEU A 591 9.23 -12.59 26.77
CA LEU A 591 8.44 -13.73 27.26
C LEU A 591 9.03 -15.04 26.73
N ARG A 592 9.41 -15.07 25.44
CA ARG A 592 10.03 -16.25 24.84
C ARG A 592 11.41 -16.55 25.43
N ALA A 593 12.24 -15.52 25.63
CA ALA A 593 13.54 -15.70 26.29
C ALA A 593 13.38 -16.22 27.73
N SER A 594 12.30 -15.82 28.42
CA SER A 594 11.99 -16.30 29.76
C SER A 594 11.49 -17.74 29.75
N LEU A 595 10.63 -18.11 28.80
CA LEU A 595 10.16 -19.50 28.61
C LEU A 595 11.30 -20.43 28.18
N GLU A 596 12.14 -20.02 27.24
CA GLU A 596 13.32 -20.81 26.83
C GLU A 596 14.31 -20.96 28.00
N ARG A 597 14.48 -19.94 28.86
CA ARG A 597 15.27 -20.09 30.10
C ARG A 597 14.63 -21.09 31.06
N LEU A 598 13.31 -21.03 31.23
CA LEU A 598 12.59 -21.94 32.12
C LEU A 598 12.70 -23.39 31.64
N ASP A 599 12.49 -23.64 30.35
CA ASP A 599 12.66 -24.96 29.73
C ASP A 599 14.09 -25.49 29.91
N ASN A 600 15.10 -24.65 29.69
CA ASN A 600 16.50 -24.99 29.91
C ASN A 600 16.83 -25.28 31.38
N LEU A 601 16.09 -24.67 32.32
CA LEU A 601 16.25 -24.86 33.76
C LEU A 601 15.58 -26.17 34.19
N VAL A 602 14.37 -26.45 33.70
CA VAL A 602 13.66 -27.72 33.88
C VAL A 602 14.49 -28.88 33.31
N GLU A 603 15.08 -28.71 32.13
CA GLU A 603 15.94 -29.75 31.52
C GLU A 603 17.26 -29.95 32.28
N ARG A 604 17.80 -28.91 32.93
CA ARG A 604 18.95 -29.06 33.83
C ARG A 604 18.56 -29.81 35.11
N MET A 605 17.44 -29.44 35.73
CA MET A 605 16.94 -30.12 36.91
C MET A 605 16.64 -31.59 36.66
N ALA A 606 16.01 -31.92 35.53
CA ALA A 606 15.73 -33.29 35.13
C ALA A 606 17.03 -34.12 34.98
N ARG A 607 18.11 -33.51 34.48
CA ARG A 607 19.42 -34.16 34.36
C ARG A 607 20.12 -34.36 35.71
N GLU A 608 20.06 -33.37 36.60
CA GLU A 608 20.72 -33.45 37.91
C GLU A 608 20.02 -34.40 38.89
N LEU A 609 18.70 -34.56 38.77
CA LEU A 609 17.92 -35.43 39.64
C LEU A 609 17.92 -36.90 39.18
N ASP A 610 18.60 -37.25 38.08
CA ASP A 610 18.59 -38.57 37.44
C ASP A 610 17.18 -39.18 37.32
N ALA A 611 16.18 -38.29 37.17
CA ALA A 611 14.78 -38.65 37.15
C ALA A 611 14.39 -38.94 35.70
N PRO A 612 13.64 -40.03 35.43
CA PRO A 612 13.09 -40.25 34.10
C PRO A 612 12.29 -39.02 33.68
N ARG A 613 12.47 -38.58 32.42
CA ARG A 613 11.76 -37.43 31.83
C ARG A 613 10.29 -37.45 32.25
N PHE A 614 9.92 -36.57 33.16
CA PHE A 614 8.52 -36.26 33.40
C PHE A 614 8.14 -35.24 32.33
N ASP A 615 7.40 -35.69 31.31
CA ASP A 615 6.80 -34.81 30.32
C ASP A 615 5.76 -33.92 31.01
N PHE A 616 6.18 -32.76 31.49
CA PHE A 616 5.28 -31.70 31.92
C PHE A 616 4.67 -31.07 30.67
N HIS A 617 3.54 -31.62 30.19
CA HIS A 617 2.65 -30.86 29.34
C HIS A 617 1.98 -29.78 30.18
N VAL A 618 2.55 -28.57 30.17
CA VAL A 618 1.91 -27.38 30.73
C VAL A 618 0.74 -27.02 29.81
N ASN A 619 -0.44 -27.55 30.11
CA ASN A 619 -1.70 -27.05 29.54
C ASN A 619 -2.02 -25.71 30.23
N ALA A 620 -2.03 -24.64 29.45
CA ALA A 620 -2.34 -23.27 29.89
C ALA A 620 -3.85 -23.03 30.12
N GLU A 621 -4.56 -24.01 30.70
CA GLU A 621 -5.94 -23.85 31.16
C GLU A 621 -5.97 -24.16 32.66
N CYS A 622 -5.86 -23.13 33.49
CA CYS A 622 -6.16 -23.22 34.92
C CYS A 622 -6.94 -21.97 35.33
N HIS A 623 -8.26 -22.04 35.17
CA HIS A 623 -9.19 -21.29 35.99
C HIS A 623 -9.77 -22.25 37.06
N GLU A 624 -9.62 -21.80 38.31
CA GLU A 624 -10.40 -22.13 39.52
C GLU A 624 -10.32 -23.55 40.12
N GLY A 625 -9.75 -23.60 41.33
CA GLY A 625 -10.19 -24.52 42.40
C GLY A 625 -9.54 -25.90 42.48
N LEU A 626 -8.27 -25.97 42.90
CA LEU A 626 -7.65 -27.23 43.34
C LEU A 626 -7.78 -27.39 44.86
N VAL A 627 -8.75 -28.21 45.27
CA VAL A 627 -8.77 -28.88 46.58
C VAL A 627 -7.74 -30.00 46.52
N TRP A 628 -6.70 -29.92 47.36
CA TRP A 628 -5.67 -30.94 47.46
C TRP A 628 -6.19 -32.16 48.21
N SER A 629 -6.14 -33.33 47.58
CA SER A 629 -6.39 -34.63 48.21
C SER A 629 -5.12 -35.12 48.92
N ASP A 630 -5.26 -35.62 50.14
CA ASP A 630 -4.23 -36.02 51.13
C ASP A 630 -3.30 -37.20 50.73
N ARG A 631 -2.95 -37.37 49.45
CA ARG A 631 -1.96 -38.37 49.02
C ARG A 631 -1.01 -37.80 47.97
N VAL A 632 -0.13 -36.92 48.42
CA VAL A 632 1.09 -36.56 47.67
C VAL A 632 2.21 -37.46 48.18
N PRO A 633 2.90 -38.24 47.30
CA PRO A 633 4.06 -39.03 47.70
C PRO A 633 5.13 -38.13 48.32
N SER A 634 5.77 -38.58 49.41
CA SER A 634 6.82 -37.85 50.16
C SER A 634 7.92 -37.24 49.27
N ASN A 635 8.14 -37.81 48.09
CA ASN A 635 9.19 -37.47 47.15
C ASN A 635 8.88 -36.16 46.39
N VAL A 636 7.59 -35.86 46.18
CA VAL A 636 7.14 -34.62 45.50
C VAL A 636 7.20 -33.43 46.47
N THR A 637 6.90 -33.65 47.75
CA THR A 637 7.03 -32.63 48.80
C THR A 637 8.49 -32.20 48.99
N VAL A 638 9.43 -33.15 48.90
CA VAL A 638 10.88 -32.87 48.95
C VAL A 638 11.33 -32.10 47.71
N ALA A 639 10.86 -32.47 46.51
CA ALA A 639 11.19 -31.74 45.28
C ALA A 639 10.66 -30.29 45.30
N VAL A 640 9.44 -30.07 45.80
CA VAL A 640 8.84 -28.73 45.90
C VAL A 640 9.52 -27.89 47.00
N GLN A 641 9.88 -28.48 48.14
CA GLN A 641 10.65 -27.79 49.17
C GLN A 641 12.08 -27.47 48.72
N PHE A 642 12.72 -28.36 47.96
CA PHE A 642 14.03 -28.15 47.36
C PHE A 642 13.98 -27.06 46.30
N LEU A 643 12.96 -27.08 45.41
CA LEU A 643 12.71 -26.03 44.42
C LEU A 643 12.46 -24.67 45.07
N GLY A 644 11.70 -24.63 46.17
CA GLY A 644 11.47 -23.42 46.96
C GLY A 644 12.74 -22.88 47.62
N LYS A 645 13.65 -23.76 48.07
CA LYS A 645 14.95 -23.38 48.63
C LYS A 645 15.91 -22.84 47.57
N LEU A 646 15.98 -23.51 46.42
CA LEU A 646 16.85 -23.13 45.30
C LEU A 646 16.43 -21.79 44.68
N LEU A 647 15.12 -21.58 44.49
CA LEU A 647 14.59 -20.29 44.03
C LEU A 647 14.81 -19.17 45.05
N ALA A 648 14.84 -19.49 46.35
CA ALA A 648 15.16 -18.51 47.39
C ALA A 648 16.66 -18.15 47.40
N GLU A 649 17.56 -19.13 47.20
CA GLU A 649 19.00 -18.94 47.10
C GLU A 649 19.38 -18.18 45.82
N GLU A 650 18.83 -18.54 44.66
CA GLU A 650 19.11 -17.85 43.40
C GLU A 650 18.60 -16.40 43.43
N ARG A 651 17.44 -16.15 44.06
CA ARG A 651 16.91 -14.79 44.26
C ARG A 651 17.75 -13.97 45.25
N ALA A 652 18.41 -14.62 46.20
CA ALA A 652 19.35 -13.97 47.12
C ALA A 652 20.69 -13.66 46.44
N GLU A 653 21.21 -14.58 45.61
CA GLU A 653 22.43 -14.36 44.81
C GLU A 653 22.23 -13.29 43.74
N LEU A 654 21.09 -13.27 43.05
CA LEU A 654 20.79 -12.24 42.05
C LEU A 654 20.65 -10.85 42.71
N LYS A 655 20.05 -10.78 43.91
CA LYS A 655 20.02 -9.54 44.70
C LYS A 655 21.42 -9.14 45.17
N ALA A 656 22.26 -10.07 45.61
CA ALA A 656 23.62 -9.80 46.03
C ALA A 656 24.52 -9.34 44.86
N ALA A 657 24.40 -9.97 43.70
CA ALA A 657 25.11 -9.61 42.47
C ALA A 657 24.67 -8.24 41.93
N ASN A 658 23.37 -7.92 41.99
CA ASN A 658 22.88 -6.61 41.59
C ASN A 658 23.31 -5.51 42.58
N LEU A 659 23.34 -5.80 43.89
CA LEU A 659 23.86 -4.88 44.90
C LEU A 659 25.39 -4.68 44.77
N ALA A 660 26.12 -5.74 44.42
CA ALA A 660 27.56 -5.69 44.16
C ALA A 660 27.87 -4.89 42.89
N ALA A 661 27.11 -5.09 41.81
CA ALA A 661 27.21 -4.29 40.59
C ALA A 661 26.92 -2.81 40.86
N GLN A 662 25.86 -2.50 41.62
CA GLN A 662 25.54 -1.13 42.00
C GLN A 662 26.63 -0.47 42.86
N ARG A 663 27.30 -1.23 43.75
CA ARG A 663 28.46 -0.76 44.53
C ARG A 663 29.69 -0.51 43.65
N ILE A 664 29.94 -1.36 42.66
CA ILE A 664 31.06 -1.21 41.70
C ILE A 664 30.85 0.03 40.81
N PHE A 665 29.60 0.34 40.43
CA PHE A 665 29.29 1.54 39.62
C PHE A 665 29.28 2.84 40.43
N ALA A 666 29.11 2.76 41.75
CA ALA A 666 29.13 3.90 42.67
C ALA A 666 30.54 4.28 43.15
N ASP A 667 31.54 3.40 43.03
CA ASP A 667 32.92 3.65 43.45
C ASP A 667 33.72 4.41 42.36
N PRO A 668 34.17 5.66 42.62
CA PRO A 668 34.97 6.43 41.68
C PRO A 668 36.33 5.79 41.35
N ALA A 669 36.90 4.96 42.25
CA ALA A 669 38.18 4.30 42.04
C ALA A 669 38.09 3.14 41.04
N ALA A 670 36.94 2.43 41.01
CA ALA A 670 36.69 1.35 40.05
C ALA A 670 36.57 1.86 38.60
N LYS A 671 36.06 3.09 38.40
CA LYS A 671 36.01 3.74 37.07
C LYS A 671 37.40 4.02 36.49
N ALA A 672 38.40 4.29 37.33
CA ALA A 672 39.78 4.48 36.88
C ALA A 672 40.43 3.16 36.41
N GLY A 673 40.09 2.03 37.03
CA GLY A 673 40.59 0.70 36.63
C GLY A 673 40.07 0.24 35.27
N VAL A 674 38.80 0.50 34.95
CA VAL A 674 38.18 0.15 33.65
C VAL A 674 38.78 0.96 32.49
N ALA A 675 39.17 2.22 32.73
CA ALA A 675 39.92 3.01 31.75
C ALA A 675 41.32 2.44 31.47
N GLY A 676 41.98 1.86 32.49
CA GLY A 676 43.26 1.18 32.36
C GLY A 676 43.18 -0.08 31.48
N VAL A 677 42.16 -0.92 31.68
CA VAL A 677 41.95 -2.17 30.90
C VAL A 677 41.62 -1.87 29.44
N CYS A 678 40.81 -0.84 29.17
CA CYS A 678 40.55 -0.37 27.81
C CYS A 678 41.79 0.19 27.10
N SER A 679 42.76 0.75 27.83
CA SER A 679 44.04 1.21 27.28
C SER A 679 44.99 0.06 26.94
N LEU A 680 44.95 -1.03 27.73
CA LEU A 680 45.75 -2.24 27.53
C LEU A 680 45.25 -3.03 26.31
N ALA A 681 43.93 -3.17 26.15
CA ALA A 681 43.30 -3.80 24.99
C ALA A 681 43.64 -3.05 23.68
N ARG A 682 43.70 -1.71 23.74
CA ARG A 682 44.05 -0.86 22.58
C ARG A 682 45.51 -1.02 22.13
N ARG A 683 46.45 -1.24 23.06
CA ARG A 683 47.86 -1.57 22.74
C ARG A 683 48.04 -2.97 22.17
N TYR A 684 47.21 -3.92 22.60
CA TYR A 684 47.27 -5.28 22.07
C TYR A 684 46.78 -5.35 20.61
N THR A 685 45.78 -4.56 20.24
CA THR A 685 45.30 -4.47 18.85
C THR A 685 46.24 -3.72 17.89
N SER A 686 47.07 -2.80 18.38
CA SER A 686 48.02 -2.08 17.51
C SER A 686 49.28 -2.91 17.19
N GLY A 687 49.72 -3.79 18.09
CA GLY A 687 50.90 -4.63 17.87
C GLY A 687 50.70 -5.78 16.88
N VAL A 688 49.45 -6.18 16.62
CA VAL A 688 49.13 -7.29 15.70
C VAL A 688 49.10 -6.84 14.23
N VAL A 689 49.04 -5.54 13.95
CA VAL A 689 48.96 -5.00 12.57
C VAL A 689 50.34 -4.81 11.91
N GLU A 690 51.44 -4.79 12.67
CA GLU A 690 52.80 -4.66 12.11
C GLU A 690 53.47 -5.99 11.72
N SER A 691 52.89 -7.14 12.11
CA SER A 691 53.45 -8.48 11.84
C SER A 691 52.94 -9.14 10.54
N ALA A 692 52.11 -8.45 9.76
CA ALA A 692 51.51 -9.02 8.55
C ALA A 692 51.71 -8.11 7.33
N LYS A 693 52.95 -8.06 6.82
CA LYS A 693 53.25 -7.80 5.41
C LYS A 693 54.30 -8.81 4.95
N PRO A 694 54.18 -9.33 3.71
CA PRO A 694 55.04 -10.40 3.21
C PRO A 694 56.51 -10.00 3.11
#